data_AF-A0A0L7QJH0-F1
#
_entry.id   AF-A0A0L7QJH0-F1
#
_cell.length_a   1.000
_cell.length_b   1.000
_cell.length_c   1.000
_cell.angle_alpha   90.00
_cell.angle_beta   90.00
_cell.angle_gamma   90.00
#
_symmetry.space_group_name_H-M   'P 1'
#
loop_
_entity.id
_entity.type
_entity.pdbx_description
1 polymer ?
#
loop_
_entity_poly.entity_id
_entity_poly.type
_entity_poly.pdbx_seq_one_letter_code
_entity_poly.pdbx_strand_id
1 'polypeptide(L)'
;MPSGVSLLIDKGVILKAINNASAFDNGKKTCGTINGDGQGCNALITFNNSNNAGIYGEGIIDGQGNTVLNDKMTSWWDLAQNAKIGGNQNAPRLIHINNSQNITLYKITLKNSPKFHVVFYKSNGLTAWDTTIDTPANARNTDGIDLLSSRNVTVAYSNISTGDDNIAIKAKPNSGPSRDMSFIQNSFGAGHGLSIGSETIDGVYNIDVNGLIMNGTDNGLRIKSDKSASGEVASVNYNHVTMSKVKNAIVMDTVYENKSGSTKANWHDITYNDITFSFLLPISILSSLLPTISSAADMRNVVEPEYPETCSVVYARNNLITADIQSALNKCGPGKAVQLSSNGSMNTFLSGPLNMPSGVSLLIDKGVTLKAINNASAFDNGKKTCGTINGDGQGCNALITFKNSNNAGIYGEGIIDGQGSTVLNDKMTSWWDLAQKAKTGGNQNAPRLIHINNSQNITLYKITLKNSPKIHIVFYKSNGLTAWNTTIDTPANARNTDGIDLLSSRNVTVAYSNISTGDDNIAIKAKPNSGPSRDMSFIQNNFGSGHGLSIGSETIDGVYNIDVNGLIMNGTDNGLRIKSDKSASGEVASVNYNHVTMSKVKNAIVMDTVYENKSGSTKANWHDITYNDITVTGIIDGQGSTVLNDKMTSWWDLAQKAKTGGNQNAPRLIHINNSQNITLYKITLKNSPKIHIVFYKSNGLTAWNTTIDTPANARNTDGIDLLSSRNVTVAYSNISTGDDNIAIKAKPNSGPSRDMSFIQNNFGSGHGLSIGSETIDGVYNIDVNGLIMNGTDNGLRIKSDKSASGEVASVNYNHVTMSKVAQILFLMVKMLLNHCKRP
;
A
#
# COMPACT_ATOMS: atom_id res chain seq x y z
N MET A 1 11.00 -24.80 25.87
CA MET A 1 11.97 -24.18 24.94
C MET A 1 13.04 -23.45 25.73
N PRO A 2 14.31 -23.86 25.65
CA PRO A 2 15.43 -23.16 26.29
C PRO A 2 15.71 -21.78 25.67
N SER A 3 16.44 -20.93 26.39
CA SER A 3 16.99 -19.68 25.84
C SER A 3 17.95 -19.95 24.68
N GLY A 4 17.92 -19.12 23.64
CA GLY A 4 18.79 -19.26 22.46
C GLY A 4 18.43 -20.40 21.52
N VAL A 5 17.38 -21.18 21.83
CA VAL A 5 16.98 -22.36 21.04
C VAL A 5 15.63 -22.12 20.40
N SER A 6 15.58 -22.24 19.08
CA SER A 6 14.37 -22.05 18.28
C SER A 6 13.92 -23.36 17.63
N LEU A 7 12.61 -23.52 17.51
CA LEU A 7 12.00 -24.62 16.76
C LEU A 7 11.82 -24.18 15.30
N LEU A 8 12.37 -24.93 14.36
CA LEU A 8 12.11 -24.75 12.93
C LEU A 8 11.16 -25.85 12.47
N ILE A 9 10.05 -25.47 11.85
CA ILE A 9 9.08 -26.39 11.26
C ILE A 9 8.98 -26.06 9.78
N ASP A 10 9.61 -26.90 8.96
CA ASP A 10 9.70 -26.67 7.52
C ASP A 10 8.34 -26.77 6.82
N LYS A 11 8.26 -26.16 5.63
CA LYS A 11 7.10 -26.22 4.76
C LYS A 11 6.68 -27.68 4.52
N GLY A 12 5.38 -27.94 4.66
CA GLY A 12 4.81 -29.29 4.50
C GLY A 12 4.95 -30.21 5.73
N VAL A 13 5.70 -29.80 6.75
CA VAL A 13 5.77 -30.53 8.03
C VAL A 13 4.62 -30.12 8.94
N ILE A 14 3.99 -31.10 9.59
CA ILE A 14 2.92 -30.88 10.56
C ILE A 14 3.32 -31.47 11.92
N LEU A 15 3.53 -30.62 12.92
CA LEU A 15 3.63 -31.00 14.32
C LEU A 15 2.22 -31.13 14.91
N LYS A 16 1.75 -32.35 15.11
CA LYS A 16 0.42 -32.63 15.68
C LYS A 16 0.51 -32.90 17.17
N ALA A 17 -0.37 -32.27 17.95
CA ALA A 17 -0.63 -32.67 19.33
C ALA A 17 -1.16 -34.11 19.36
N ILE A 18 -0.80 -34.89 20.38
CA ILE A 18 -1.40 -36.21 20.60
C ILE A 18 -2.84 -36.05 21.12
N ASN A 19 -3.76 -36.90 20.70
CA ASN A 19 -5.16 -36.86 21.14
C ASN A 19 -5.37 -37.66 22.45
N ASN A 20 -4.60 -37.40 23.50
CA ASN A 20 -4.74 -38.05 24.81
C ASN A 20 -4.61 -37.00 25.93
N ALA A 21 -5.67 -36.78 26.71
CA ALA A 21 -5.68 -35.75 27.75
C ALA A 21 -4.67 -36.02 28.86
N SER A 22 -4.50 -37.28 29.27
CA SER A 22 -3.52 -37.66 30.30
C SER A 22 -2.08 -37.29 29.93
N ALA A 23 -1.75 -37.20 28.63
CA ALA A 23 -0.40 -36.81 28.17
C ALA A 23 -0.09 -35.32 28.44
N PHE A 24 -1.12 -34.49 28.61
CA PHE A 24 -0.97 -33.07 28.94
C PHE A 24 -1.19 -32.79 30.43
N ASP A 25 -1.50 -33.77 31.26
CA ASP A 25 -1.78 -33.52 32.68
C ASP A 25 -0.57 -32.98 33.42
N ASN A 26 -0.78 -31.98 34.28
CA ASN A 26 0.30 -31.35 35.05
C ASN A 26 0.48 -31.91 36.47
N GLY A 27 -0.06 -33.09 36.73
CA GLY A 27 -0.01 -33.78 38.02
C GLY A 27 -1.27 -33.58 38.87
N LYS A 28 -2.15 -32.63 38.50
CA LYS A 28 -3.44 -32.40 39.16
C LYS A 28 -4.47 -33.50 38.84
N LYS A 29 -4.25 -34.33 37.82
CA LYS A 29 -5.18 -35.37 37.33
C LYS A 29 -6.55 -34.82 36.92
N THR A 30 -6.58 -33.60 36.41
CA THR A 30 -7.81 -32.91 35.97
C THR A 30 -7.79 -32.55 34.48
N CYS A 31 -6.72 -32.82 33.75
CA CYS A 31 -6.70 -32.55 32.31
C CYS A 31 -7.76 -33.37 31.55
N GLY A 32 -8.47 -32.74 30.62
CA GLY A 32 -9.60 -33.36 29.91
C GLY A 32 -10.87 -33.50 30.75
N THR A 33 -11.02 -32.72 31.82
CA THR A 33 -12.22 -32.71 32.67
C THR A 33 -12.82 -31.30 32.80
N ILE A 34 -14.08 -31.23 33.25
CA ILE A 34 -14.77 -29.99 33.59
C ILE A 34 -14.83 -29.89 35.11
N ASN A 35 -13.94 -29.09 35.69
CA ASN A 35 -13.89 -28.76 37.13
C ASN A 35 -12.95 -27.57 37.38
N GLY A 36 -13.07 -26.89 38.52
CA GLY A 36 -12.03 -26.01 39.07
C GLY A 36 -11.51 -24.87 38.16
N ASP A 37 -10.28 -24.40 38.40
CA ASP A 37 -9.66 -23.18 37.87
C ASP A 37 -9.25 -23.21 36.37
N GLY A 38 -9.47 -24.33 35.66
CA GLY A 38 -9.11 -24.50 34.26
C GLY A 38 -7.59 -24.59 33.98
N GLN A 39 -6.80 -24.98 34.98
CA GLN A 39 -5.33 -25.09 34.92
C GLN A 39 -4.79 -26.51 35.16
N GLY A 40 -5.50 -27.55 34.73
CA GLY A 40 -5.07 -28.95 34.85
C GLY A 40 -4.07 -29.45 33.80
N CYS A 41 -3.80 -28.68 32.74
CA CYS A 41 -3.02 -29.13 31.58
C CYS A 41 -1.76 -28.27 31.34
N ASN A 42 -0.67 -28.92 30.94
CA ASN A 42 0.51 -28.30 30.31
C ASN A 42 0.20 -27.91 28.86
N ALA A 43 0.88 -26.88 28.33
CA ALA A 43 0.77 -26.50 26.92
C ALA A 43 1.60 -27.44 26.02
N LEU A 44 1.28 -27.51 24.73
CA LEU A 44 2.07 -28.29 23.77
C LEU A 44 3.51 -27.75 23.66
N ILE A 45 3.67 -26.44 23.56
CA ILE A 45 4.98 -25.77 23.58
C ILE A 45 5.00 -24.76 24.71
N THR A 46 5.99 -24.87 25.60
CA THR A 46 6.17 -23.94 26.72
C THR A 46 7.52 -23.23 26.63
N PHE A 47 7.50 -21.90 26.70
CA PHE A 47 8.65 -21.05 26.99
C PHE A 47 8.50 -20.57 28.43
N ASN A 48 9.49 -20.84 29.28
CA ASN A 48 9.42 -20.48 30.70
C ASN A 48 10.79 -19.93 31.12
N ASN A 49 10.86 -18.62 31.38
CA ASN A 49 12.12 -17.92 31.60
C ASN A 49 13.09 -18.04 30.41
N SER A 50 12.55 -18.06 29.19
CA SER A 50 13.32 -18.24 27.96
C SER A 50 13.65 -16.90 27.32
N ASN A 51 14.87 -16.72 26.85
CA ASN A 51 15.31 -15.49 26.19
C ASN A 51 15.84 -15.78 24.78
N ASN A 52 15.52 -14.92 23.81
CA ASN A 52 16.03 -14.99 22.42
C ASN A 52 15.77 -16.35 21.77
N ALA A 53 14.50 -16.72 21.64
CA ALA A 53 14.07 -18.00 21.14
C ALA A 53 12.83 -17.84 20.26
N GLY A 54 12.42 -18.87 19.53
CA GLY A 54 11.21 -18.74 18.73
C GLY A 54 10.75 -20.01 18.04
N ILE A 55 9.71 -19.86 17.25
CA ILE A 55 9.17 -20.86 16.34
C ILE A 55 9.19 -20.25 14.95
N TYR A 56 9.86 -20.91 14.02
CA TYR A 56 10.11 -20.42 12.67
C TYR A 56 9.67 -21.46 11.64
N GLY A 57 9.35 -21.00 10.44
CA GLY A 57 9.17 -21.85 9.26
C GLY A 57 7.70 -21.99 8.84
N GLU A 58 7.48 -22.44 7.61
CA GLU A 58 6.19 -22.47 6.92
C GLU A 58 5.36 -23.75 7.20
N GLY A 59 5.75 -24.50 8.23
CA GLY A 59 5.03 -25.68 8.67
C GLY A 59 3.77 -25.37 9.48
N ILE A 60 3.15 -26.44 10.00
CA ILE A 60 1.89 -26.37 10.75
C ILE A 60 2.10 -26.94 12.16
N ILE A 61 1.61 -26.24 13.18
CA ILE A 61 1.37 -26.79 14.52
C ILE A 61 -0.14 -26.98 14.68
N ASP A 62 -0.58 -28.23 14.74
CA ASP A 62 -2.00 -28.59 14.82
C ASP A 62 -2.32 -29.12 16.22
N GLY A 63 -3.13 -28.38 16.96
CA GLY A 63 -3.55 -28.72 18.32
C GLY A 63 -4.62 -29.82 18.41
N GLN A 64 -5.23 -30.21 17.28
CA GLN A 64 -6.25 -31.26 17.19
C GLN A 64 -7.48 -31.04 18.10
N GLY A 65 -7.89 -29.79 18.32
CA GLY A 65 -8.99 -29.42 19.23
C GLY A 65 -10.35 -30.09 18.93
N ASN A 66 -10.63 -30.36 17.66
CA ASN A 66 -11.84 -31.06 17.20
C ASN A 66 -11.77 -32.59 17.29
N THR A 67 -10.58 -33.15 17.53
CA THR A 67 -10.37 -34.59 17.48
C THR A 67 -10.83 -35.22 18.79
N VAL A 68 -11.57 -36.34 18.70
CA VAL A 68 -11.95 -37.12 19.88
C VAL A 68 -10.71 -37.68 20.55
N LEU A 69 -10.64 -37.52 21.87
CA LEU A 69 -9.51 -37.99 22.67
C LEU A 69 -9.55 -39.52 22.80
N ASN A 70 -8.39 -40.17 22.82
CA ASN A 70 -8.31 -41.63 22.96
C ASN A 70 -8.67 -42.09 24.38
N ASP A 71 -8.44 -41.24 25.39
CA ASP A 71 -8.68 -41.52 26.80
C ASP A 71 -9.97 -40.88 27.33
N LYS A 72 -10.76 -40.22 26.46
CA LYS A 72 -12.05 -39.59 26.78
C LYS A 72 -13.03 -39.75 25.61
N MET A 73 -14.33 -39.91 25.87
CA MET A 73 -15.36 -40.02 24.82
C MET A 73 -15.77 -38.65 24.21
N THR A 74 -14.87 -37.66 24.17
CA THR A 74 -15.16 -36.26 23.83
C THR A 74 -13.94 -35.59 23.18
N SER A 75 -14.14 -34.59 22.32
CA SER A 75 -13.06 -33.71 21.87
C SER A 75 -12.79 -32.58 22.87
N TRP A 76 -11.71 -31.82 22.67
CA TRP A 76 -11.43 -30.62 23.46
C TRP A 76 -12.49 -29.55 23.27
N TRP A 77 -13.01 -29.38 22.06
CA TRP A 77 -14.07 -28.42 21.77
C TRP A 77 -15.42 -28.85 22.34
N ASP A 78 -15.73 -30.14 22.34
CA ASP A 78 -16.93 -30.66 23.02
C ASP A 78 -16.85 -30.41 24.54
N LEU A 79 -15.66 -30.59 25.15
CA LEU A 79 -15.44 -30.23 26.56
C LEU A 79 -15.69 -28.73 26.80
N ALA A 80 -15.21 -27.87 25.91
CA ALA A 80 -15.43 -26.42 26.00
C ALA A 80 -16.91 -26.04 25.87
N GLN A 81 -17.66 -26.74 25.01
CA GLN A 81 -19.10 -26.55 24.84
C GLN A 81 -19.89 -27.04 26.07
N ASN A 82 -19.55 -28.21 26.60
CA ASN A 82 -20.20 -28.78 27.79
C ASN A 82 -19.96 -27.92 29.04
N ALA A 83 -18.80 -27.27 29.15
CA ALA A 83 -18.50 -26.34 30.25
C ALA A 83 -19.42 -25.10 30.29
N LYS A 84 -20.21 -24.82 29.23
CA LYS A 84 -21.23 -23.74 29.26
C LYS A 84 -22.30 -23.95 30.34
N ILE A 85 -22.59 -25.21 30.68
CA ILE A 85 -23.64 -25.57 31.63
C ILE A 85 -23.14 -25.36 33.09
N GLY A 86 -21.84 -25.12 33.27
CA GLY A 86 -21.20 -24.79 34.55
C GLY A 86 -19.79 -25.37 34.65
N GLY A 87 -18.88 -24.62 35.28
CA GLY A 87 -17.46 -25.00 35.46
C GLY A 87 -16.53 -24.51 34.36
N ASN A 88 -15.25 -24.89 34.44
CA ASN A 88 -14.22 -24.54 33.44
C ASN A 88 -13.65 -25.79 32.80
N GLN A 89 -13.37 -25.75 31.49
CA GLN A 89 -12.66 -26.81 30.81
C GLN A 89 -11.16 -26.77 31.11
N ASN A 90 -10.62 -27.94 31.47
CA ASN A 90 -9.18 -28.17 31.56
C ASN A 90 -8.68 -28.70 30.23
N ALA A 91 -8.19 -27.80 29.38
CA ALA A 91 -7.63 -28.09 28.08
C ALA A 91 -6.24 -27.43 27.93
N PRO A 92 -5.30 -28.06 27.20
CA PRO A 92 -3.98 -27.49 26.97
C PRO A 92 -4.07 -26.25 26.07
N ARG A 93 -3.16 -25.30 26.29
CA ARG A 93 -2.90 -24.22 25.32
C ARG A 93 -1.95 -24.75 24.25
N LEU A 94 -1.97 -24.17 23.05
CA LEU A 94 -1.02 -24.59 22.03
C LEU A 94 0.41 -24.11 22.37
N ILE A 95 0.57 -22.81 22.60
CA ILE A 95 1.85 -22.19 22.95
C ILE A 95 1.66 -21.33 24.21
N HIS A 96 2.47 -21.58 25.23
CA HIS A 96 2.48 -20.78 26.46
C HIS A 96 3.87 -20.21 26.72
N ILE A 97 3.96 -18.88 26.73
CA ILE A 97 5.18 -18.11 26.93
C ILE A 97 5.04 -17.35 28.24
N ASN A 98 5.90 -17.67 29.21
CA ASN A 98 5.84 -17.16 30.57
C ASN A 98 7.19 -16.61 30.99
N ASN A 99 7.20 -15.42 31.61
CA ASN A 99 8.41 -14.74 32.10
C ASN A 99 9.60 -14.72 31.11
N SER A 100 9.29 -14.62 29.82
CA SER A 100 10.27 -14.79 28.74
C SER A 100 10.58 -13.46 28.06
N GLN A 101 11.69 -13.40 27.32
CA GLN A 101 12.07 -12.22 26.55
C GLN A 101 12.46 -12.52 25.11
N ASN A 102 12.14 -11.61 24.19
CA ASN A 102 12.52 -11.67 22.78
C ASN A 102 12.14 -13.02 22.14
N ILE A 103 10.85 -13.33 22.16
CA ILE A 103 10.28 -14.54 21.55
C ILE A 103 9.72 -14.20 20.18
N THR A 104 10.05 -15.00 19.16
CA THR A 104 9.59 -14.80 17.79
C THR A 104 8.73 -15.96 17.31
N LEU A 105 7.60 -15.67 16.67
CA LEU A 105 6.83 -16.57 15.82
C LEU A 105 6.94 -16.03 14.38
N TYR A 106 7.52 -16.80 13.46
CA TYR A 106 7.77 -16.31 12.10
C TYR A 106 7.36 -17.34 11.04
N LYS A 107 6.48 -16.93 10.12
CA LYS A 107 6.00 -17.76 8.99
C LYS A 107 5.22 -19.03 9.36
N ILE A 108 4.90 -19.23 10.63
CA ILE A 108 4.30 -20.49 11.12
C ILE A 108 2.77 -20.47 11.06
N THR A 109 2.16 -21.62 10.75
CA THR A 109 0.70 -21.83 10.84
C THR A 109 0.32 -22.57 12.12
N LEU A 110 -0.63 -22.03 12.89
CA LEU A 110 -1.21 -22.62 14.09
C LEU A 110 -2.66 -23.02 13.80
N LYS A 111 -3.02 -24.28 14.00
CA LYS A 111 -4.37 -24.79 13.76
C LYS A 111 -4.98 -25.45 14.98
N ASN A 112 -6.30 -25.38 15.04
CA ASN A 112 -7.18 -26.15 15.90
C ASN A 112 -6.71 -26.26 17.35
N SER A 113 -6.34 -25.16 17.99
CA SER A 113 -5.90 -25.23 19.38
C SER A 113 -7.02 -25.79 20.31
N PRO A 114 -6.70 -26.67 21.27
CA PRO A 114 -7.65 -27.14 22.27
C PRO A 114 -8.22 -26.03 23.17
N LYS A 115 -7.43 -24.97 23.38
CA LYS A 115 -7.77 -23.72 24.09
C LYS A 115 -7.11 -22.54 23.35
N PHE A 116 -6.60 -21.52 24.04
CA PHE A 116 -5.89 -20.39 23.42
C PHE A 116 -4.67 -20.86 22.62
N HIS A 117 -4.41 -20.24 21.46
CA HIS A 117 -3.29 -20.60 20.59
C HIS A 117 -1.98 -20.09 21.18
N VAL A 118 -1.84 -18.78 21.38
CA VAL A 118 -0.62 -18.18 21.94
C VAL A 118 -0.97 -17.42 23.20
N VAL A 119 -0.29 -17.72 24.30
CA VAL A 119 -0.40 -16.98 25.56
C VAL A 119 0.95 -16.38 25.90
N PHE A 120 1.03 -15.05 26.00
CA PHE A 120 2.24 -14.30 26.33
C PHE A 120 2.06 -13.56 27.67
N TYR A 121 2.52 -14.20 28.74
CA TYR A 121 2.28 -13.75 30.11
C TYR A 121 3.56 -13.27 30.80
N LYS A 122 3.50 -12.10 31.48
CA LYS A 122 4.62 -11.51 32.24
C LYS A 122 5.93 -11.45 31.44
N SER A 123 5.83 -11.19 30.15
CA SER A 123 6.94 -11.34 29.21
C SER A 123 7.21 -10.03 28.46
N ASN A 124 8.39 -9.93 27.84
CA ASN A 124 8.88 -8.70 27.21
C ASN A 124 9.50 -8.99 25.83
N GLY A 125 8.96 -8.44 24.74
CA GLY A 125 9.49 -8.71 23.40
C GLY A 125 8.85 -9.94 22.78
N LEU A 126 7.64 -9.81 22.23
CA LEU A 126 7.04 -10.81 21.34
C LEU A 126 7.01 -10.26 19.92
N THR A 127 7.51 -11.00 18.95
CA THR A 127 7.32 -10.72 17.52
C THR A 127 6.56 -11.88 16.90
N ALA A 128 5.30 -11.68 16.52
CA ALA A 128 4.57 -12.61 15.66
C ALA A 128 4.48 -11.99 14.26
N TRP A 129 5.18 -12.56 13.29
CA TRP A 129 5.32 -11.98 11.96
C TRP A 129 5.01 -13.02 10.90
N ASP A 130 4.08 -12.71 9.99
CA ASP A 130 3.59 -13.65 8.98
C ASP A 130 3.09 -14.96 9.63
N THR A 131 2.45 -14.85 10.80
CA THR A 131 1.90 -16.01 11.51
C THR A 131 0.46 -16.21 11.10
N THR A 132 0.09 -17.43 10.74
CA THR A 132 -1.30 -17.77 10.41
C THR A 132 -1.92 -18.55 11.57
N ILE A 133 -3.09 -18.12 12.05
CA ILE A 133 -3.95 -18.88 12.96
C ILE A 133 -5.21 -19.23 12.18
N ASP A 134 -5.47 -20.53 12.02
CA ASP A 134 -6.59 -21.04 11.21
C ASP A 134 -7.40 -22.06 12.02
N THR A 135 -8.44 -21.55 12.68
CA THR A 135 -9.37 -22.31 13.52
C THR A 135 -10.81 -21.82 13.24
N PRO A 136 -11.80 -22.72 13.12
CA PRO A 136 -13.16 -22.35 12.74
C PRO A 136 -13.92 -21.58 13.84
N ALA A 137 -14.92 -20.79 13.42
CA ALA A 137 -15.71 -19.91 14.29
C ALA A 137 -16.44 -20.61 15.44
N ASN A 138 -16.73 -21.91 15.32
CA ASN A 138 -17.43 -22.68 16.35
C ASN A 138 -16.50 -23.27 17.42
N ALA A 139 -15.17 -23.11 17.29
CA ALA A 139 -14.19 -23.55 18.27
C ALA A 139 -14.20 -22.62 19.50
N ARG A 140 -14.97 -22.98 20.52
CA ARG A 140 -15.12 -22.14 21.72
C ARG A 140 -13.82 -22.01 22.51
N ASN A 141 -13.57 -20.82 23.05
CA ASN A 141 -12.48 -20.49 24.00
C ASN A 141 -11.08 -20.70 23.40
N THR A 142 -10.91 -20.30 22.15
CA THR A 142 -9.67 -20.47 21.39
C THR A 142 -8.99 -19.15 21.02
N ASP A 143 -8.87 -18.18 21.93
CA ASP A 143 -8.17 -16.90 21.68
C ASP A 143 -6.90 -17.09 20.81
N GLY A 144 -6.72 -16.25 19.80
CA GLY A 144 -5.58 -16.32 18.88
C GLY A 144 -4.29 -15.98 19.61
N ILE A 145 -4.05 -14.69 19.84
CA ILE A 145 -2.92 -14.22 20.64
C ILE A 145 -3.44 -13.52 21.89
N ASP A 146 -3.27 -14.15 23.06
CA ASP A 146 -3.63 -13.60 24.37
C ASP A 146 -2.38 -13.00 25.03
N LEU A 147 -2.39 -11.69 25.21
CA LEU A 147 -1.30 -10.88 25.75
C LEU A 147 -1.66 -10.44 27.17
N LEU A 148 -0.95 -10.97 28.17
CA LEU A 148 -1.31 -10.78 29.58
C LEU A 148 -0.16 -10.15 30.38
N SER A 149 -0.37 -8.95 30.92
CA SER A 149 0.61 -8.23 31.75
C SER A 149 2.03 -8.24 31.15
N SER A 150 2.13 -7.89 29.87
CA SER A 150 3.35 -8.04 29.05
C SER A 150 3.65 -6.76 28.28
N ARG A 151 4.87 -6.63 27.74
CA ARG A 151 5.26 -5.42 26.99
C ARG A 151 6.13 -5.66 25.76
N ASN A 152 6.27 -4.63 24.92
CA ASN A 152 7.06 -4.65 23.69
C ASN A 152 6.60 -5.80 22.78
N VAL A 153 5.39 -5.68 22.25
CA VAL A 153 4.79 -6.71 21.39
C VAL A 153 4.58 -6.17 19.99
N THR A 154 5.00 -6.92 18.98
CA THR A 154 4.70 -6.65 17.58
C THR A 154 4.00 -7.86 16.99
N VAL A 155 2.77 -7.69 16.51
CA VAL A 155 2.08 -8.66 15.67
C VAL A 155 1.90 -8.03 14.30
N ALA A 156 2.53 -8.59 13.27
CA ALA A 156 2.55 -7.99 11.95
C ALA A 156 2.28 -9.00 10.83
N TYR A 157 1.60 -8.53 9.76
CA TYR A 157 1.35 -9.30 8.54
C TYR A 157 0.71 -10.68 8.79
N SER A 158 -0.05 -10.82 9.87
CA SER A 158 -0.56 -12.11 10.34
C SER A 158 -2.04 -12.28 10.00
N ASN A 159 -2.42 -13.51 9.66
CA ASN A 159 -3.80 -13.89 9.35
C ASN A 159 -4.38 -14.68 10.53
N ILE A 160 -5.42 -14.19 11.20
CA ILE A 160 -5.93 -14.79 12.43
C ILE A 160 -7.43 -15.08 12.30
N SER A 161 -7.79 -16.37 12.31
CA SER A 161 -9.17 -16.86 12.41
C SER A 161 -9.29 -17.85 13.56
N THR A 162 -10.31 -17.66 14.40
CA THR A 162 -10.57 -18.47 15.57
C THR A 162 -12.06 -18.43 15.97
N GLY A 163 -12.47 -19.16 17.01
CA GLY A 163 -13.83 -19.09 17.58
C GLY A 163 -13.96 -18.20 18.82
N ASP A 164 -12.95 -17.42 19.18
CA ASP A 164 -13.01 -16.39 20.24
C ASP A 164 -12.20 -15.14 19.84
N ASP A 165 -11.63 -14.38 20.78
CA ASP A 165 -10.84 -13.18 20.48
C ASP A 165 -9.66 -13.49 19.53
N ASN A 166 -9.58 -12.79 18.39
CA ASN A 166 -8.44 -12.94 17.47
C ASN A 166 -7.16 -12.50 18.17
N ILE A 167 -7.23 -11.35 18.85
CA ILE A 167 -6.21 -10.88 19.80
C ILE A 167 -6.91 -10.40 21.06
N ALA A 168 -6.41 -10.82 22.21
CA ALA A 168 -6.86 -10.38 23.52
C ALA A 168 -5.72 -9.69 24.28
N ILE A 169 -5.97 -8.51 24.86
CA ILE A 169 -5.00 -7.76 25.66
C ILE A 169 -5.57 -7.60 27.06
N LYS A 170 -4.88 -8.17 28.06
CA LYS A 170 -5.33 -8.23 29.45
C LYS A 170 -4.21 -7.77 30.38
N ALA A 171 -4.56 -7.19 31.52
CA ALA A 171 -3.65 -6.83 32.60
C ALA A 171 -4.21 -7.32 33.93
N LYS A 172 -3.57 -8.36 34.49
CA LYS A 172 -4.02 -9.00 35.72
C LYS A 172 -3.54 -8.21 36.95
N PRO A 173 -4.30 -8.23 38.06
CA PRO A 173 -3.88 -7.62 39.30
C PRO A 173 -2.52 -8.15 39.78
N ASN A 174 -1.66 -7.27 40.27
CA ASN A 174 -0.33 -7.57 40.81
C ASN A 174 0.60 -8.30 39.81
N SER A 175 0.41 -8.08 38.52
CA SER A 175 1.20 -8.68 37.45
C SER A 175 1.92 -7.66 36.56
N GLY A 176 1.61 -6.38 36.70
CA GLY A 176 2.09 -5.29 35.86
C GLY A 176 1.16 -5.02 34.67
N PRO A 177 1.32 -3.85 34.02
CA PRO A 177 0.49 -3.45 32.91
C PRO A 177 0.81 -4.25 31.64
N SER A 178 -0.16 -4.27 30.73
CA SER A 178 0.09 -4.59 29.32
C SER A 178 0.36 -3.32 28.55
N ARG A 179 1.54 -3.17 27.93
CA ARG A 179 1.87 -1.92 27.23
C ARG A 179 2.87 -2.03 26.09
N ASP A 180 2.97 -0.99 25.28
CA ASP A 180 3.96 -0.86 24.21
C ASP A 180 3.76 -1.97 23.17
N MET A 181 2.59 -1.96 22.51
CA MET A 181 2.18 -3.01 21.58
C MET A 181 1.77 -2.44 20.23
N SER A 182 2.26 -3.04 19.15
CA SER A 182 1.98 -2.66 17.77
C SER A 182 1.36 -3.81 16.98
N PHE A 183 0.22 -3.55 16.34
CA PHE A 183 -0.51 -4.49 15.50
C PHE A 183 -0.56 -3.95 14.08
N ILE A 184 0.27 -4.48 13.18
CA ILE A 184 0.58 -3.85 11.89
C ILE A 184 0.13 -4.76 10.73
N GLN A 185 -0.72 -4.28 9.83
CA GLN A 185 -1.05 -4.98 8.58
C GLN A 185 -1.58 -6.41 8.79
N ASN A 186 -2.44 -6.62 9.78
CA ASN A 186 -3.01 -7.93 10.10
C ASN A 186 -4.39 -8.11 9.45
N SER A 187 -4.80 -9.36 9.24
CA SER A 187 -6.12 -9.71 8.74
C SER A 187 -6.84 -10.69 9.68
N PHE A 188 -8.03 -10.33 10.11
CA PHE A 188 -8.88 -11.15 10.97
C PHE A 188 -10.06 -11.72 10.19
N GLY A 189 -10.22 -13.04 10.24
CA GLY A 189 -11.38 -13.76 9.71
C GLY A 189 -12.42 -14.00 10.80
N ALA A 190 -12.78 -15.27 11.03
CA ALA A 190 -13.67 -15.62 12.14
C ALA A 190 -13.07 -15.26 13.51
N GLY A 191 -13.90 -14.86 14.47
CA GLY A 191 -13.51 -14.57 15.85
C GLY A 191 -14.26 -13.39 16.45
N HIS A 192 -13.91 -13.00 17.67
CA HIS A 192 -14.54 -11.91 18.41
C HIS A 192 -13.83 -10.55 18.24
N GLY A 193 -12.80 -10.46 17.39
CA GLY A 193 -12.10 -9.21 17.06
C GLY A 193 -10.83 -8.95 17.87
N LEU A 194 -10.41 -7.68 17.91
CA LEU A 194 -9.33 -7.20 18.78
C LEU A 194 -9.95 -6.69 20.08
N SER A 195 -9.70 -7.41 21.17
CA SER A 195 -10.31 -7.13 22.48
C SER A 195 -9.29 -6.70 23.51
N ILE A 196 -9.54 -5.57 24.18
CA ILE A 196 -8.90 -5.19 25.43
C ILE A 196 -9.83 -5.58 26.59
N GLY A 197 -9.33 -6.40 27.52
CA GLY A 197 -10.05 -6.92 28.67
C GLY A 197 -10.52 -8.38 28.54
N SER A 198 -11.33 -8.91 29.46
CA SER A 198 -12.06 -8.22 30.54
C SER A 198 -11.22 -7.64 31.68
N GLU A 199 -10.02 -8.17 31.90
CA GLU A 199 -9.15 -7.80 33.01
C GLU A 199 -8.20 -6.68 32.61
N THR A 200 -8.36 -5.50 33.21
CA THR A 200 -7.53 -4.31 32.95
C THR A 200 -6.98 -3.69 34.23
N ILE A 201 -7.03 -4.40 35.36
CA ILE A 201 -6.73 -3.86 36.71
C ILE A 201 -5.38 -3.15 36.78
N ASP A 202 -4.31 -3.77 36.27
CA ASP A 202 -2.96 -3.20 36.33
C ASP A 202 -2.67 -2.21 35.18
N GLY A 203 -3.65 -2.01 34.29
CA GLY A 203 -3.60 -1.03 33.22
C GLY A 203 -3.18 -1.58 31.85
N VAL A 204 -3.75 -0.99 30.80
CA VAL A 204 -3.39 -1.25 29.39
C VAL A 204 -3.02 0.06 28.71
N TYR A 205 -1.79 0.17 28.19
CA TYR A 205 -1.25 1.45 27.71
C TYR A 205 -0.52 1.35 26.38
N ASN A 206 -0.49 2.44 25.61
CA ASN A 206 0.38 2.57 24.43
C ASN A 206 0.20 1.41 23.44
N ILE A 207 -1.02 1.33 22.90
CA ILE A 207 -1.42 0.32 21.94
C ILE A 207 -1.60 1.00 20.59
N ASP A 208 -0.88 0.57 19.57
CA ASP A 208 -1.01 1.09 18.21
C ASP A 208 -1.47 -0.03 17.27
N VAL A 209 -2.61 0.17 16.63
CA VAL A 209 -3.19 -0.72 15.63
C VAL A 209 -3.18 0.03 14.32
N ASN A 210 -2.53 -0.52 13.29
CA ASN A 210 -2.39 0.13 11.99
C ASN A 210 -2.59 -0.88 10.86
N GLY A 211 -3.55 -0.64 9.96
CA GLY A 211 -3.78 -1.49 8.80
C GLY A 211 -4.43 -2.81 9.16
N LEU A 212 -5.48 -2.79 9.99
CA LEU A 212 -6.19 -4.01 10.37
C LEU A 212 -7.38 -4.26 9.44
N ILE A 213 -7.42 -5.41 8.77
CA ILE A 213 -8.58 -5.85 7.99
C ILE A 213 -9.38 -6.85 8.83
N MET A 214 -10.68 -6.67 8.93
CA MET A 214 -11.60 -7.56 9.65
C MET A 214 -12.73 -8.00 8.72
N ASN A 215 -12.89 -9.31 8.54
CA ASN A 215 -13.93 -9.87 7.68
C ASN A 215 -14.65 -11.03 8.37
N GLY A 216 -15.87 -10.75 8.85
CA GLY A 216 -16.72 -11.76 9.46
C GLY A 216 -16.49 -12.01 10.95
N THR A 217 -15.79 -11.11 11.66
CA THR A 217 -15.71 -11.18 13.13
C THR A 217 -17.03 -10.80 13.79
N ASP A 218 -17.31 -11.34 14.98
CA ASP A 218 -18.48 -10.96 15.77
C ASP A 218 -18.35 -9.53 16.31
N ASN A 219 -17.16 -9.14 16.77
CA ASN A 219 -16.89 -7.74 17.13
C ASN A 219 -15.67 -7.23 16.38
N GLY A 220 -15.58 -5.92 16.20
CA GLY A 220 -14.43 -5.26 15.59
C GLY A 220 -13.39 -4.90 16.65
N LEU A 221 -13.38 -3.63 17.04
CA LEU A 221 -12.50 -3.09 18.09
C LEU A 221 -13.27 -3.04 19.40
N ARG A 222 -12.85 -3.85 20.38
CA ARG A 222 -13.58 -4.03 21.63
C ARG A 222 -12.74 -3.66 22.85
N ILE A 223 -13.33 -2.91 23.77
CA ILE A 223 -12.83 -2.71 25.13
C ILE A 223 -13.94 -3.16 26.08
N LYS A 224 -13.67 -4.19 26.88
CA LYS A 224 -14.65 -4.83 27.77
C LYS A 224 -14.10 -4.92 29.18
N SER A 225 -14.93 -4.74 30.19
CA SER A 225 -14.58 -5.01 31.59
C SER A 225 -15.83 -5.15 32.47
N ASP A 226 -15.60 -5.45 33.75
CA ASP A 226 -16.59 -5.54 34.81
C ASP A 226 -16.06 -4.89 36.10
N LYS A 227 -16.97 -4.55 37.03
CA LYS A 227 -16.61 -3.99 38.35
C LYS A 227 -15.72 -4.90 39.20
N SER A 228 -15.53 -6.16 38.82
CA SER A 228 -14.58 -7.08 39.46
C SER A 228 -13.15 -6.97 38.93
N ALA A 229 -12.94 -6.38 37.75
CA ALA A 229 -11.67 -6.48 37.03
C ALA A 229 -11.31 -5.26 36.14
N SER A 230 -11.92 -4.11 36.36
CA SER A 230 -11.63 -2.88 35.61
C SER A 230 -10.42 -2.14 36.15
N GLY A 231 -9.65 -1.55 35.25
CA GLY A 231 -8.62 -0.55 35.54
C GLY A 231 -8.49 0.46 34.41
N GLU A 232 -7.30 1.03 34.28
CA GLU A 232 -7.01 2.06 33.29
C GLU A 232 -6.78 1.46 31.90
N VAL A 233 -7.32 2.10 30.87
CA VAL A 233 -6.99 1.83 29.47
C VAL A 233 -6.71 3.17 28.81
N ALA A 234 -5.47 3.40 28.40
CA ALA A 234 -5.07 4.69 27.86
C ALA A 234 -4.09 4.62 26.69
N SER A 235 -4.07 5.67 25.87
CA SER A 235 -3.17 5.79 24.71
C SER A 235 -3.32 4.61 23.74
N VAL A 236 -4.54 4.40 23.26
CA VAL A 236 -4.87 3.35 22.29
C VAL A 236 -5.20 4.03 20.97
N ASN A 237 -4.43 3.75 19.93
CA ASN A 237 -4.62 4.31 18.61
C ASN A 237 -5.06 3.21 17.64
N TYR A 238 -6.23 3.36 17.05
CA TYR A 238 -6.70 2.54 15.96
C TYR A 238 -6.64 3.35 14.68
N ASN A 239 -5.78 2.94 13.75
CA ASN A 239 -5.51 3.62 12.49
C ASN A 239 -5.73 2.66 11.31
N HIS A 240 -6.41 3.10 10.25
CA HIS A 240 -6.61 2.33 9.02
C HIS A 240 -7.19 0.93 9.29
N VAL A 241 -8.41 0.89 9.86
CA VAL A 241 -9.10 -0.37 10.18
C VAL A 241 -10.28 -0.56 9.24
N THR A 242 -10.25 -1.60 8.42
CA THR A 242 -11.33 -1.92 7.48
C THR A 242 -12.15 -3.09 7.98
N MET A 243 -13.45 -2.88 8.17
CA MET A 243 -14.40 -3.88 8.64
C MET A 243 -15.42 -4.24 7.57
N SER A 244 -15.59 -5.54 7.35
CA SER A 244 -16.58 -6.13 6.46
C SER A 244 -17.31 -7.26 7.19
N LYS A 245 -18.64 -7.30 7.11
CA LYS A 245 -19.47 -8.33 7.77
C LYS A 245 -19.18 -8.49 9.28
N VAL A 246 -18.73 -7.43 9.94
CA VAL A 246 -18.50 -7.41 11.39
C VAL A 246 -19.81 -7.10 12.09
N LYS A 247 -20.24 -7.94 13.06
CA LYS A 247 -21.56 -7.77 13.69
C LYS A 247 -21.61 -6.53 14.58
N ASN A 248 -20.64 -6.37 15.48
CA ASN A 248 -20.51 -5.23 16.39
C ASN A 248 -19.18 -4.50 16.15
N ALA A 249 -19.20 -3.45 15.33
CA ALA A 249 -17.99 -2.83 14.81
C ALA A 249 -17.06 -2.23 15.88
N ILE A 250 -17.58 -1.43 16.80
CA ILE A 250 -16.84 -0.90 17.94
C ILE A 250 -17.67 -1.16 19.19
N VAL A 251 -17.06 -1.78 20.21
CA VAL A 251 -17.74 -2.14 21.46
C VAL A 251 -16.95 -1.60 22.64
N MET A 252 -17.60 -0.80 23.47
CA MET A 252 -17.07 -0.37 24.77
C MET A 252 -18.08 -0.74 25.85
N ASP A 253 -17.72 -1.69 26.70
CA ASP A 253 -18.65 -2.25 27.69
C ASP A 253 -17.99 -2.39 29.07
N THR A 254 -18.50 -1.63 30.04
CA THR A 254 -18.00 -1.62 31.43
C THR A 254 -18.76 -2.56 32.36
N VAL A 255 -19.76 -3.29 31.83
CA VAL A 255 -20.62 -4.23 32.55
C VAL A 255 -20.78 -5.55 31.78
N TYR A 256 -19.71 -5.99 31.11
CA TYR A 256 -19.69 -7.09 30.12
C TYR A 256 -20.37 -8.38 30.59
N GLU A 257 -20.12 -8.83 31.81
CA GLU A 257 -20.78 -10.01 32.41
C GLU A 257 -21.60 -9.64 33.67
N ASN A 258 -21.78 -8.34 33.92
CA ASN A 258 -22.44 -7.79 35.10
C ASN A 258 -21.88 -8.35 36.43
N LYS A 259 -20.57 -8.60 36.49
CA LYS A 259 -19.93 -9.13 37.70
C LYS A 259 -19.84 -8.05 38.77
N SER A 260 -20.22 -8.41 40.00
CA SER A 260 -20.10 -7.52 41.16
C SER A 260 -18.65 -7.30 41.55
N GLY A 261 -18.30 -6.07 41.94
CA GLY A 261 -17.01 -5.72 42.51
C GLY A 261 -16.90 -4.22 42.77
N SER A 262 -15.71 -3.76 43.14
CA SER A 262 -15.45 -2.37 43.55
C SER A 262 -14.51 -1.60 42.61
N THR A 263 -13.97 -2.23 41.56
CA THR A 263 -13.05 -1.57 40.62
C THR A 263 -13.83 -0.65 39.67
N LYS A 264 -13.18 0.40 39.16
CA LYS A 264 -13.77 1.35 38.22
C LYS A 264 -12.95 1.41 36.93
N ALA A 265 -13.61 1.42 35.79
CA ALA A 265 -12.98 1.66 34.50
C ALA A 265 -12.53 3.13 34.40
N ASN A 266 -11.30 3.35 33.96
CA ASN A 266 -10.77 4.66 33.59
C ASN A 266 -10.22 4.58 32.16
N TRP A 267 -11.04 4.91 31.17
CA TRP A 267 -10.67 4.78 29.75
C TRP A 267 -10.55 6.16 29.12
N HIS A 268 -9.38 6.50 28.60
CA HIS A 268 -9.10 7.80 27.96
C HIS A 268 -8.04 7.68 26.87
N ASP A 269 -7.85 8.73 26.06
CA ASP A 269 -6.85 8.75 24.97
C ASP A 269 -6.97 7.55 24.02
N ILE A 270 -8.20 7.16 23.71
CA ILE A 270 -8.52 6.14 22.72
C ILE A 270 -8.90 6.86 21.43
N THR A 271 -8.08 6.73 20.39
CA THR A 271 -8.31 7.37 19.10
C THR A 271 -8.70 6.34 18.04
N TYR A 272 -9.67 6.72 17.22
CA TYR A 272 -10.13 5.96 16.07
C TYR A 272 -9.96 6.85 14.85
N ASN A 273 -8.95 6.56 14.03
CA ASN A 273 -8.65 7.30 12.83
C ASN A 273 -8.75 6.36 11.63
N ASP A 274 -9.46 6.78 10.59
CA ASP A 274 -9.62 5.99 9.37
C ASP A 274 -10.19 4.58 9.63
N ILE A 275 -11.36 4.54 10.28
CA ILE A 275 -12.13 3.31 10.47
C ILE A 275 -13.15 3.20 9.34
N THR A 276 -12.93 2.24 8.44
CA THR A 276 -13.74 2.02 7.27
C THR A 276 -14.72 0.86 7.48
N PHE A 277 -16.02 1.14 7.38
CA PHE A 277 -17.05 0.10 7.32
C PHE A 277 -17.46 -0.14 5.86
N SER A 278 -17.50 -1.41 5.46
CA SER A 278 -18.10 -1.85 4.20
C SER A 278 -19.48 -2.44 4.49
N PHE A 279 -20.50 -1.58 4.51
CA PHE A 279 -21.89 -2.04 4.59
C PHE A 279 -22.33 -2.57 3.24
N LEU A 280 -22.74 -3.83 3.17
CA LEU A 280 -23.70 -4.26 2.17
C LEU A 280 -25.06 -3.70 2.61
N LEU A 281 -25.41 -2.49 2.15
CA LEU A 281 -26.79 -2.03 2.22
C LEU A 281 -27.68 -3.03 1.45
N PRO A 282 -28.93 -3.31 1.87
CA PRO A 282 -29.89 -3.98 1.02
C PRO A 282 -30.21 -3.02 -0.14
N ILE A 283 -29.57 -3.25 -1.28
CA ILE A 283 -29.74 -2.46 -2.50
C ILE A 283 -31.10 -2.81 -3.10
N SER A 284 -32.10 -1.98 -2.82
CA SER A 284 -33.23 -1.80 -3.73
C SER A 284 -33.12 -0.40 -4.32
N ILE A 285 -32.93 -0.34 -5.63
CA ILE A 285 -32.79 0.87 -6.47
C ILE A 285 -31.35 1.44 -6.55
N LEU A 286 -30.42 0.70 -7.17
CA LEU A 286 -29.40 1.27 -8.07
C LEU A 286 -28.73 0.14 -8.89
N SER A 287 -29.52 -0.53 -9.72
CA SER A 287 -29.02 -1.50 -10.69
C SER A 287 -28.43 -0.76 -11.91
N SER A 288 -27.12 -0.44 -11.88
CA SER A 288 -26.32 -0.32 -13.11
C SER A 288 -24.81 -0.07 -12.95
N LEU A 289 -24.25 0.20 -11.76
CA LEU A 289 -22.81 0.43 -11.63
C LEU A 289 -22.24 -0.21 -10.37
N LEU A 290 -21.92 -1.51 -10.46
CA LEU A 290 -20.83 -2.20 -9.74
C LEU A 290 -20.77 -3.64 -10.29
N PRO A 291 -19.66 -3.99 -10.94
CA PRO A 291 -18.83 -5.08 -10.42
C PRO A 291 -17.35 -4.62 -10.41
N THR A 292 -16.43 -5.12 -9.60
CA THR A 292 -16.15 -6.51 -9.26
C THR A 292 -15.39 -6.62 -7.94
N ILE A 293 -15.54 -7.78 -7.32
CA ILE A 293 -14.62 -8.39 -6.36
C ILE A 293 -13.18 -8.22 -6.87
N SER A 294 -12.26 -7.79 -6.00
CA SER A 294 -10.82 -7.76 -6.26
C SER A 294 -10.33 -9.18 -6.60
N SER A 295 -10.28 -9.47 -7.89
CA SER A 295 -9.48 -10.55 -8.47
C SER A 295 -8.17 -9.94 -8.94
N ALA A 296 -7.03 -10.58 -8.64
CA ALA A 296 -5.74 -10.17 -9.19
C ALA A 296 -5.85 -10.00 -10.72
N ALA A 297 -5.35 -8.88 -11.24
CA ALA A 297 -5.35 -8.58 -12.67
C ALA A 297 -4.39 -9.45 -13.48
N ASP A 298 -3.25 -9.88 -12.91
CA ASP A 298 -2.44 -10.95 -13.50
C ASP A 298 -3.28 -12.23 -13.55
N MET A 299 -3.47 -12.78 -14.75
CA MET A 299 -4.35 -13.93 -14.95
C MET A 299 -3.73 -15.24 -14.44
N ARG A 300 -2.46 -15.24 -14.03
CA ARG A 300 -1.77 -16.41 -13.50
C ARG A 300 -2.05 -16.58 -12.02
N ASN A 301 -2.07 -17.81 -11.54
CA ASN A 301 -1.99 -18.10 -10.11
C ASN A 301 -0.54 -17.92 -9.64
N VAL A 302 -0.19 -16.72 -9.19
CA VAL A 302 1.17 -16.40 -8.72
C VAL A 302 1.24 -16.58 -7.20
N VAL A 303 2.17 -17.44 -6.77
CA VAL A 303 2.54 -17.64 -5.36
C VAL A 303 4.00 -17.22 -5.14
N GLU A 304 4.44 -17.16 -3.88
CA GLU A 304 5.84 -16.87 -3.56
C GLU A 304 6.75 -17.86 -4.32
N PRO A 305 7.74 -17.38 -5.10
CA PRO A 305 8.65 -18.25 -5.84
C PRO A 305 9.52 -19.13 -4.94
N GLU A 306 9.83 -20.34 -5.42
CA GLU A 306 10.78 -21.25 -4.79
C GLU A 306 12.15 -21.15 -5.47
N TYR A 307 13.22 -21.43 -4.71
CA TYR A 307 14.57 -21.47 -5.27
C TYR A 307 14.75 -22.69 -6.18
N PRO A 308 15.31 -22.53 -7.40
CA PRO A 308 15.67 -23.65 -8.25
C PRO A 308 16.88 -24.41 -7.70
N GLU A 309 17.02 -25.68 -8.07
CA GLU A 309 18.24 -26.46 -7.76
C GLU A 309 19.49 -25.85 -8.40
N THR A 310 20.61 -25.87 -7.69
CA THR A 310 21.91 -25.46 -8.25
C THR A 310 22.45 -26.54 -9.20
N CYS A 311 22.79 -26.17 -10.44
CA CYS A 311 23.48 -27.05 -11.39
C CYS A 311 25.02 -26.93 -11.31
N SER A 312 25.53 -25.75 -10.97
CA SER A 312 26.95 -25.47 -10.83
C SER A 312 27.19 -24.24 -9.96
N VAL A 313 28.30 -24.22 -9.23
CA VAL A 313 28.74 -23.06 -8.45
C VAL A 313 29.93 -22.41 -9.13
N VAL A 314 29.88 -21.09 -9.32
CA VAL A 314 31.01 -20.25 -9.73
C VAL A 314 31.43 -19.43 -8.52
N TYR A 315 32.73 -19.38 -8.23
CA TYR A 315 33.29 -18.70 -7.08
C TYR A 315 33.91 -17.35 -7.45
N ALA A 316 33.74 -16.35 -6.58
CA ALA A 316 34.26 -15.00 -6.80
C ALA A 316 35.79 -15.00 -6.89
N ARG A 317 36.36 -14.16 -7.78
CA ARG A 317 37.80 -13.96 -7.92
C ARG A 317 38.15 -12.61 -8.54
N ASN A 318 39.39 -12.14 -8.36
CA ASN A 318 39.87 -10.82 -8.77
C ASN A 318 40.23 -10.74 -10.28
N ASN A 319 39.32 -11.18 -11.14
CA ASN A 319 39.45 -11.05 -12.60
C ASN A 319 38.07 -10.94 -13.26
N LEU A 320 38.05 -10.56 -14.54
CA LEU A 320 36.84 -10.58 -15.36
C LEU A 320 36.37 -12.03 -15.52
N ILE A 321 35.11 -12.32 -15.15
CA ILE A 321 34.58 -13.69 -15.05
C ILE A 321 33.39 -13.94 -15.99
N THR A 322 33.14 -13.04 -16.94
CA THR A 322 32.04 -13.12 -17.91
C THR A 322 32.00 -14.46 -18.64
N ALA A 323 33.14 -14.93 -19.14
CA ALA A 323 33.21 -16.16 -19.93
C ALA A 323 32.91 -17.41 -19.08
N ASP A 324 33.36 -17.44 -17.83
CA ASP A 324 33.11 -18.56 -16.92
C ASP A 324 31.64 -18.63 -16.52
N ILE A 325 31.02 -17.49 -16.16
CA ILE A 325 29.59 -17.44 -15.86
C ILE A 325 28.77 -17.87 -17.09
N GLN A 326 29.10 -17.35 -18.27
CA GLN A 326 28.38 -17.73 -19.50
C GLN A 326 28.57 -19.21 -19.84
N SER A 327 29.77 -19.77 -19.64
CA SER A 327 30.02 -21.20 -19.85
C SER A 327 29.20 -22.07 -18.89
N ALA A 328 29.11 -21.68 -17.62
CA ALA A 328 28.28 -22.35 -16.62
C ALA A 328 26.79 -22.29 -17.00
N LEU A 329 26.29 -21.11 -17.39
CA LEU A 329 24.90 -20.93 -17.82
C LEU A 329 24.57 -21.82 -19.02
N ASN A 330 25.46 -21.87 -20.02
CA ASN A 330 25.24 -22.67 -21.23
C ASN A 330 25.27 -24.19 -20.98
N LYS A 331 25.94 -24.65 -19.92
CA LYS A 331 26.01 -26.07 -19.52
C LYS A 331 24.91 -26.47 -18.55
N CYS A 332 24.23 -25.51 -17.93
CA CYS A 332 23.19 -25.75 -16.95
C CYS A 332 21.93 -26.31 -17.63
N GLY A 333 21.32 -27.33 -17.02
CA GLY A 333 20.06 -27.90 -17.50
C GLY A 333 18.85 -27.01 -17.17
N PRO A 334 17.75 -27.10 -17.94
CA PRO A 334 16.49 -26.42 -17.63
C PRO A 334 15.96 -26.75 -16.23
N GLY A 335 15.30 -25.79 -15.58
CA GLY A 335 14.77 -25.89 -14.21
C GLY A 335 15.80 -25.64 -13.11
N LYS A 336 17.06 -25.36 -13.46
CA LYS A 336 18.18 -25.21 -12.51
C LYS A 336 18.81 -23.82 -12.57
N ALA A 337 19.65 -23.51 -11.58
CA ALA A 337 20.40 -22.27 -11.51
C ALA A 337 21.91 -22.48 -11.44
N VAL A 338 22.64 -21.56 -12.09
CA VAL A 338 24.05 -21.34 -11.78
C VAL A 338 24.15 -20.49 -10.53
N GLN A 339 24.84 -20.98 -9.49
CA GLN A 339 25.02 -20.26 -8.24
C GLN A 339 26.33 -19.45 -8.27
N LEU A 340 26.26 -18.17 -7.90
CA LEU A 340 27.42 -17.31 -7.67
C LEU A 340 27.67 -17.22 -6.16
N SER A 341 28.81 -17.74 -5.72
CA SER A 341 29.17 -17.85 -4.30
C SER A 341 30.46 -17.10 -3.96
N SER A 342 30.60 -16.70 -2.70
CA SER A 342 31.90 -16.28 -2.15
C SER A 342 32.87 -17.46 -2.12
N ASN A 343 34.16 -17.19 -2.32
CA ASN A 343 35.24 -18.17 -2.13
C ASN A 343 35.85 -18.13 -0.72
N GLY A 344 35.27 -17.37 0.20
CA GLY A 344 35.77 -17.13 1.56
C GLY A 344 36.62 -15.86 1.72
N SER A 345 37.37 -15.45 0.70
CA SER A 345 38.19 -14.21 0.72
C SER A 345 37.61 -13.10 -0.16
N MET A 346 36.81 -13.46 -1.15
CA MET A 346 36.18 -12.56 -2.12
C MET A 346 34.70 -12.93 -2.28
N ASN A 347 33.90 -11.91 -2.56
CA ASN A 347 32.46 -12.02 -2.74
C ASN A 347 31.93 -11.21 -3.93
N THR A 348 32.81 -10.64 -4.76
CA THR A 348 32.43 -9.80 -5.90
C THR A 348 32.86 -10.45 -7.21
N PHE A 349 31.93 -10.52 -8.17
CA PHE A 349 32.14 -10.96 -9.54
C PHE A 349 32.14 -9.75 -10.45
N LEU A 350 33.17 -9.58 -11.28
CA LEU A 350 33.22 -8.50 -12.27
C LEU A 350 32.90 -9.07 -13.65
N SER A 351 31.80 -8.61 -14.29
CA SER A 351 31.29 -9.19 -15.54
C SER A 351 30.87 -8.14 -16.57
N GLY A 352 31.04 -8.48 -17.84
CA GLY A 352 30.35 -7.85 -18.97
C GLY A 352 28.99 -8.50 -19.24
N PRO A 353 28.39 -8.27 -20.42
CA PRO A 353 27.09 -8.83 -20.79
C PRO A 353 26.98 -10.35 -20.66
N LEU A 354 25.85 -10.81 -20.12
CA LEU A 354 25.46 -12.21 -19.96
C LEU A 354 24.14 -12.47 -20.69
N ASN A 355 24.03 -13.62 -21.34
CA ASN A 355 22.81 -14.10 -22.00
C ASN A 355 22.26 -15.30 -21.22
N MET A 356 20.99 -15.20 -20.82
CA MET A 356 20.30 -16.22 -20.04
C MET A 356 19.61 -17.24 -20.97
N PRO A 357 20.01 -18.53 -20.95
CA PRO A 357 19.32 -19.56 -21.73
C PRO A 357 17.88 -19.78 -21.26
N SER A 358 17.04 -20.34 -22.11
CA SER A 358 15.71 -20.79 -21.71
C SER A 358 15.81 -21.90 -20.66
N GLY A 359 14.99 -21.83 -19.63
CA GLY A 359 14.95 -22.81 -18.54
C GLY A 359 16.04 -22.62 -17.48
N VAL A 360 17.03 -21.76 -17.70
CA VAL A 360 18.22 -21.66 -16.83
C VAL A 360 18.18 -20.36 -16.05
N SER A 361 18.45 -20.45 -14.75
CA SER A 361 18.42 -19.32 -13.84
C SER A 361 19.81 -18.96 -13.29
N LEU A 362 19.91 -17.80 -12.67
CA LEU A 362 21.06 -17.38 -11.87
C LEU A 362 20.64 -17.31 -10.40
N LEU A 363 21.44 -17.87 -9.50
CA LEU A 363 21.29 -17.75 -8.05
C LEU A 363 22.49 -16.95 -7.52
N ILE A 364 22.26 -15.84 -6.81
CA ILE A 364 23.33 -15.01 -6.26
C ILE A 364 23.22 -15.05 -4.73
N ASP A 365 24.25 -15.60 -4.08
CA ASP A 365 24.24 -15.81 -2.65
C ASP A 365 24.20 -14.50 -1.85
N LYS A 366 23.72 -14.59 -0.61
CA LYS A 366 23.75 -13.48 0.33
C LYS A 366 25.17 -12.95 0.51
N GLY A 367 25.33 -11.64 0.41
CA GLY A 367 26.64 -10.98 0.54
C GLY A 367 27.53 -11.11 -0.70
N VAL A 368 27.06 -11.73 -1.78
CA VAL A 368 27.73 -11.77 -3.08
C VAL A 368 27.22 -10.65 -3.99
N THR A 369 28.13 -10.02 -4.73
CA THR A 369 27.82 -8.96 -5.69
C THR A 369 28.24 -9.36 -7.11
N LEU A 370 27.30 -9.40 -8.05
CA LEU A 370 27.59 -9.39 -9.49
C LEU A 370 27.67 -7.94 -9.98
N LYS A 371 28.86 -7.51 -10.35
CA LYS A 371 29.17 -6.13 -10.68
C LYS A 371 29.45 -5.97 -12.17
N ALA A 372 28.74 -5.06 -12.83
CA ALA A 372 28.99 -4.69 -14.22
C ALA A 372 30.39 -4.07 -14.37
N ILE A 373 31.12 -4.40 -15.43
CA ILE A 373 32.41 -3.73 -15.70
C ILE A 373 32.21 -2.28 -16.13
N ASN A 374 33.04 -1.37 -15.64
CA ASN A 374 32.98 0.06 -15.97
C ASN A 374 33.73 0.37 -17.29
N ASN A 375 33.42 -0.33 -18.38
CA ASN A 375 34.02 -0.12 -19.69
C ASN A 375 32.94 -0.13 -20.78
N ALA A 376 32.74 0.99 -21.48
CA ALA A 376 31.66 1.14 -22.44
C ALA A 376 31.82 0.23 -23.66
N SER A 377 33.05 0.08 -24.17
CA SER A 377 33.32 -0.78 -25.32
C SER A 377 32.92 -2.24 -25.09
N ALA A 378 32.95 -2.71 -23.84
CA ALA A 378 32.55 -4.08 -23.50
C ALA A 378 31.04 -4.33 -23.53
N PHE A 379 30.24 -3.27 -23.50
CA PHE A 379 28.78 -3.33 -23.66
C PHE A 379 28.33 -2.94 -25.06
N ASP A 380 29.21 -2.56 -25.99
CA ASP A 380 28.81 -2.14 -27.34
C ASP A 380 28.13 -3.28 -28.11
N ASN A 381 27.06 -2.96 -28.84
CA ASN A 381 26.30 -3.93 -29.61
C ASN A 381 26.68 -3.99 -31.10
N GLY A 382 27.85 -3.47 -31.46
CA GLY A 382 28.37 -3.40 -32.82
C GLY A 382 28.10 -2.06 -33.51
N LYS A 383 27.22 -1.21 -32.95
CA LYS A 383 26.97 0.14 -33.47
C LYS A 383 28.11 1.12 -33.19
N LYS A 384 29.05 0.79 -32.30
CA LYS A 384 30.15 1.69 -31.87
C LYS A 384 29.66 3.00 -31.26
N THR A 385 28.51 2.96 -30.59
CA THR A 385 27.89 4.11 -29.93
C THR A 385 27.73 3.93 -28.42
N CYS A 386 28.13 2.81 -27.82
CA CYS A 386 28.04 2.68 -26.37
C CYS A 386 28.96 3.68 -25.66
N GLY A 387 28.45 4.35 -24.61
CA GLY A 387 29.18 5.40 -23.89
C GLY A 387 29.23 6.76 -24.59
N THR A 388 28.31 7.04 -25.52
CA THR A 388 28.18 8.34 -26.21
C THR A 388 26.80 8.98 -26.02
N ILE A 389 26.65 10.23 -26.46
CA ILE A 389 25.37 10.95 -26.57
C ILE A 389 25.05 11.14 -28.05
N ASN A 390 24.34 10.19 -28.66
CA ASN A 390 23.88 10.25 -30.05
C ASN A 390 22.87 9.13 -30.34
N GLY A 391 22.24 9.19 -31.52
CA GLY A 391 21.35 8.14 -32.00
C GLY A 391 20.09 7.95 -31.15
N ASP A 392 19.61 6.71 -31.07
CA ASP A 392 18.37 6.29 -30.42
C ASP A 392 18.54 5.86 -28.93
N GLY A 393 19.76 5.95 -28.39
CA GLY A 393 20.09 5.51 -27.04
C GLY A 393 20.12 3.99 -26.85
N GLN A 394 20.19 3.21 -27.93
CA GLN A 394 20.22 1.74 -27.96
C GLN A 394 21.59 1.20 -28.42
N GLY A 395 22.69 1.88 -28.12
CA GLY A 395 24.05 1.47 -28.51
C GLY A 395 24.69 0.38 -27.64
N CYS A 396 24.09 0.02 -26.50
CA CYS A 396 24.66 -0.92 -25.54
C CYS A 396 23.78 -2.16 -25.36
N ASN A 397 24.42 -3.32 -25.17
CA ASN A 397 23.84 -4.53 -24.58
C ASN A 397 23.54 -4.30 -23.09
N ALA A 398 22.62 -5.07 -22.52
CA ALA A 398 22.37 -5.08 -21.07
C ALA A 398 23.41 -5.93 -20.33
N LEU A 399 23.52 -5.79 -19.01
CA LEU A 399 24.33 -6.71 -18.19
C LEU A 399 23.76 -8.13 -18.23
N ILE A 400 22.45 -8.30 -18.10
CA ILE A 400 21.78 -9.60 -18.21
C ILE A 400 20.66 -9.50 -19.24
N THR A 401 20.68 -10.39 -20.23
CA THR A 401 19.68 -10.44 -21.29
C THR A 401 18.95 -11.77 -21.30
N PHE A 402 17.62 -11.73 -21.23
CA PHE A 402 16.72 -12.83 -21.59
C PHE A 402 16.13 -12.52 -22.96
N LYS A 403 16.40 -13.36 -23.95
CA LYS A 403 15.87 -13.19 -25.31
C LYS A 403 15.27 -14.50 -25.79
N ASN A 404 13.97 -14.51 -26.05
CA ASN A 404 13.22 -15.73 -26.38
C ASN A 404 13.42 -16.82 -25.30
N SER A 405 13.51 -16.42 -24.03
CA SER A 405 13.76 -17.32 -22.91
C SER A 405 12.46 -17.62 -22.18
N ASN A 406 12.24 -18.88 -21.83
CA ASN A 406 11.06 -19.34 -21.11
C ASN A 406 11.46 -20.03 -19.79
N ASN A 407 10.70 -19.79 -18.72
CA ASN A 407 10.86 -20.46 -17.42
C ASN A 407 12.27 -20.32 -16.83
N ALA A 408 12.75 -19.08 -16.72
CA ALA A 408 14.09 -18.74 -16.28
C ALA A 408 14.03 -17.60 -15.24
N GLY A 409 15.13 -17.28 -14.57
CA GLY A 409 15.08 -16.21 -13.57
C GLY A 409 16.39 -15.86 -12.91
N ILE A 410 16.29 -14.92 -11.97
CA ILE A 410 17.37 -14.46 -11.09
C ILE A 410 16.86 -14.56 -9.66
N TYR A 411 17.61 -15.27 -8.82
CA TYR A 411 17.23 -15.62 -7.47
C TYR A 411 18.35 -15.24 -6.49
N GLY A 412 18.00 -15.05 -5.23
CA GLY A 412 18.96 -14.99 -4.12
C GLY A 412 19.04 -13.63 -3.46
N GLU A 413 19.63 -13.59 -2.27
CA GLU A 413 19.78 -12.38 -1.44
C GLU A 413 21.04 -11.57 -1.78
N GLY A 414 21.65 -11.83 -2.93
CA GLY A 414 22.80 -11.11 -3.44
C GLY A 414 22.47 -9.76 -4.07
N ILE A 415 23.50 -9.14 -4.65
CA ILE A 415 23.42 -7.81 -5.28
C ILE A 415 23.84 -7.90 -6.75
N ILE A 416 23.12 -7.21 -7.63
CA ILE A 416 23.57 -6.88 -8.97
C ILE A 416 23.84 -5.37 -9.02
N ASP A 417 25.11 -4.97 -9.19
CA ASP A 417 25.56 -3.57 -9.17
C ASP A 417 25.98 -3.12 -10.57
N GLY A 418 25.26 -2.13 -11.10
CA GLY A 418 25.48 -1.60 -12.44
C GLY A 418 26.61 -0.56 -12.56
N GLN A 419 27.15 -0.05 -11.44
CA GLN A 419 28.21 0.96 -11.44
C GLN A 419 27.88 2.28 -12.19
N GLY A 420 26.63 2.74 -12.15
CA GLY A 420 26.19 3.93 -12.91
C GLY A 420 26.96 5.24 -12.63
N SER A 421 27.43 5.46 -11.40
CA SER A 421 28.25 6.63 -11.01
C SER A 421 29.74 6.47 -11.28
N THR A 422 30.22 5.26 -11.56
CA THR A 422 31.65 5.01 -11.67
C THR A 422 32.19 5.55 -12.99
N VAL A 423 33.32 6.25 -12.94
CA VAL A 423 34.02 6.71 -14.15
C VAL A 423 34.44 5.50 -14.97
N LEU A 424 34.19 5.55 -16.27
CA LEU A 424 34.50 4.45 -17.18
C LEU A 424 36.01 4.37 -17.45
N ASN A 425 36.56 3.17 -17.56
CA ASN A 425 37.99 2.99 -17.84
C ASN A 425 38.38 3.43 -19.26
N ASP A 426 37.43 3.41 -20.19
CA ASP A 426 37.62 3.77 -21.60
C ASP A 426 37.00 5.13 -21.97
N LYS A 427 36.45 5.88 -21.00
CA LYS A 427 35.88 7.23 -21.18
C LYS A 427 36.12 8.11 -19.95
N MET A 428 36.36 9.41 -20.12
CA MET A 428 36.52 10.37 -19.01
C MET A 428 35.18 10.83 -18.40
N THR A 429 34.19 9.94 -18.26
CA THR A 429 32.83 10.25 -17.79
C THR A 429 32.19 9.01 -17.16
N SER A 430 31.24 9.18 -16.25
CA SER A 430 30.37 8.08 -15.79
C SER A 430 29.13 7.92 -16.69
N TRP A 431 28.37 6.83 -16.48
CA TRP A 431 27.10 6.62 -17.17
C TRP A 431 26.05 7.70 -16.80
N TRP A 432 25.98 8.09 -15.53
CA TRP A 432 25.06 9.12 -15.09
C TRP A 432 25.47 10.52 -15.55
N ASP A 433 26.76 10.81 -15.69
CA ASP A 433 27.22 12.07 -16.29
C ASP A 433 26.78 12.19 -17.76
N LEU A 434 26.78 11.08 -18.52
CA LEU A 434 26.26 11.05 -19.89
C LEU A 434 24.76 11.38 -19.91
N ALA A 435 23.98 10.83 -18.99
CA ALA A 435 22.54 11.13 -18.86
C ALA A 435 22.30 12.62 -18.51
N GLN A 436 23.12 13.20 -17.63
CA GLN A 436 23.02 14.62 -17.29
C GLN A 436 23.37 15.53 -18.46
N LYS A 437 24.43 15.21 -19.22
CA LYS A 437 24.84 15.94 -20.43
C LYS A 437 23.80 15.83 -21.55
N ALA A 438 23.12 14.69 -21.69
CA ALA A 438 22.10 14.47 -22.72
C ALA A 438 20.84 15.35 -22.54
N LYS A 439 20.65 16.00 -21.38
CA LYS A 439 19.53 16.94 -21.15
C LYS A 439 19.49 18.10 -22.16
N THR A 440 20.65 18.57 -22.62
CA THR A 440 20.72 19.68 -23.57
C THR A 440 20.47 19.24 -25.02
N GLY A 441 20.27 17.94 -25.25
CA GLY A 441 19.97 17.34 -26.55
C GLY A 441 20.67 16.00 -26.77
N GLY A 442 20.03 15.10 -27.51
CA GLY A 442 20.51 13.76 -27.81
C GLY A 442 20.07 12.69 -26.80
N ASN A 443 20.53 11.45 -26.98
CA ASN A 443 20.21 10.31 -26.14
C ASN A 443 21.49 9.66 -25.63
N GLN A 444 21.57 9.35 -24.34
CA GLN A 444 22.68 8.58 -23.79
C GLN A 444 22.57 7.10 -24.17
N ASN A 445 23.69 6.55 -24.64
CA ASN A 445 23.88 5.13 -24.85
C ASN A 445 24.56 4.53 -23.61
N ALA A 446 23.75 3.91 -22.75
CA ALA A 446 24.19 3.23 -21.54
C ALA A 446 23.52 1.86 -21.43
N PRO A 447 24.19 0.85 -20.83
CA PRO A 447 23.61 -0.47 -20.66
C PRO A 447 22.44 -0.44 -19.67
N ARG A 448 21.40 -1.23 -19.96
CA ARG A 448 20.38 -1.58 -18.95
C ARG A 448 20.94 -2.65 -18.02
N LEU A 449 20.38 -2.79 -16.81
CA LEU A 449 20.83 -3.86 -15.93
C LEU A 449 20.30 -5.22 -16.41
N ILE A 450 18.98 -5.33 -16.59
CA ILE A 450 18.29 -6.56 -17.01
C ILE A 450 17.34 -6.23 -18.16
N HIS A 451 17.46 -6.94 -19.28
CA HIS A 451 16.58 -6.79 -20.43
C HIS A 451 15.96 -8.13 -20.82
N ILE A 452 14.65 -8.21 -20.66
CA ILE A 452 13.82 -9.37 -20.97
C ILE A 452 12.99 -9.06 -22.20
N ASN A 453 13.19 -9.82 -23.27
CA ASN A 453 12.60 -9.56 -24.58
C ASN A 453 12.01 -10.85 -25.17
N ASN A 454 10.77 -10.77 -25.67
CA ASN A 454 10.03 -11.89 -26.27
C ASN A 454 10.09 -13.19 -25.43
N SER A 455 10.02 -13.05 -24.10
CA SER A 455 10.28 -14.13 -23.14
C SER A 455 9.01 -14.46 -22.35
N GLN A 456 9.00 -15.62 -21.68
CA GLN A 456 7.85 -16.06 -20.88
C GLN A 456 8.25 -16.61 -19.52
N ASN A 457 7.40 -16.38 -18.51
CA ASN A 457 7.59 -16.89 -17.14
C ASN A 457 9.01 -16.62 -16.61
N ILE A 458 9.36 -15.34 -16.49
CA ILE A 458 10.63 -14.90 -15.92
C ILE A 458 10.43 -14.49 -14.46
N THR A 459 11.27 -15.01 -13.57
CA THR A 459 11.19 -14.75 -12.13
C THR A 459 12.40 -13.94 -11.66
N LEU A 460 12.15 -12.90 -10.85
CA LEU A 460 13.15 -12.23 -10.02
C LEU A 460 12.73 -12.39 -8.56
N TYR A 461 13.54 -13.04 -7.75
CA TYR A 461 13.17 -13.39 -6.37
C TYR A 461 14.28 -13.07 -5.36
N LYS A 462 13.96 -12.24 -4.36
CA LYS A 462 14.84 -11.84 -3.23
C LYS A 462 16.11 -11.07 -3.59
N ILE A 463 16.28 -10.70 -4.87
CA ILE A 463 17.50 -10.06 -5.37
C ILE A 463 17.51 -8.54 -5.17
N THR A 464 18.70 -7.99 -4.91
CA THR A 464 18.93 -6.54 -4.85
C THR A 464 19.60 -6.03 -6.13
N LEU A 465 19.05 -4.97 -6.73
CA LEU A 465 19.55 -4.30 -7.92
C LEU A 465 20.01 -2.88 -7.56
N LYS A 466 21.26 -2.54 -7.84
CA LYS A 466 21.85 -1.25 -7.49
C LYS A 466 22.49 -0.53 -8.68
N ASN A 467 22.49 0.79 -8.58
CA ASN A 467 23.25 1.71 -9.40
C ASN A 467 23.18 1.40 -10.91
N SER A 468 22.00 1.13 -11.43
CA SER A 468 21.87 0.82 -12.85
C SER A 468 22.34 2.01 -13.71
N PRO A 469 23.13 1.80 -14.78
CA PRO A 469 23.54 2.87 -15.71
C PRO A 469 22.38 3.50 -16.47
N LYS A 470 21.29 2.74 -16.63
CA LYS A 470 20.01 3.12 -17.25
C LYS A 470 18.87 2.42 -16.49
N ILE A 471 17.77 2.05 -17.16
CA ILE A 471 16.66 1.29 -16.58
C ILE A 471 17.15 -0.03 -15.96
N HIS A 472 16.65 -0.40 -14.78
CA HIS A 472 17.03 -1.63 -14.07
C HIS A 472 16.44 -2.85 -14.76
N ILE A 473 15.11 -2.93 -14.88
CA ILE A 473 14.42 -4.05 -15.52
C ILE A 473 13.59 -3.55 -16.70
N VAL A 474 13.80 -4.13 -17.87
CA VAL A 474 12.94 -3.93 -19.04
C VAL A 474 12.29 -5.24 -19.42
N PHE A 475 10.97 -5.31 -19.37
CA PHE A 475 10.16 -6.46 -19.80
C PHE A 475 9.37 -6.08 -21.06
N TYR A 476 9.84 -6.53 -22.22
CA TYR A 476 9.33 -6.10 -23.53
C TYR A 476 8.78 -7.25 -24.35
N LYS A 477 7.58 -7.09 -24.92
CA LYS A 477 6.89 -8.10 -25.74
C LYS A 477 6.85 -9.49 -25.10
N SER A 478 6.69 -9.53 -23.79
CA SER A 478 6.87 -10.72 -22.98
C SER A 478 5.60 -11.06 -22.18
N ASN A 479 5.52 -12.29 -21.67
CA ASN A 479 4.33 -12.81 -21.00
C ASN A 479 4.69 -13.60 -19.73
N GLY A 480 4.31 -13.12 -18.55
CA GLY A 480 4.65 -13.78 -17.29
C GLY A 480 5.95 -13.23 -16.68
N LEU A 481 5.86 -12.13 -15.95
CA LEU A 481 6.94 -11.64 -15.08
C LEU A 481 6.51 -11.77 -13.62
N THR A 482 7.35 -12.35 -12.78
CA THR A 482 7.16 -12.35 -11.32
C THR A 482 8.38 -11.70 -10.67
N ALA A 483 8.27 -10.46 -10.21
CA ALA A 483 9.26 -9.81 -9.37
C ALA A 483 8.77 -9.81 -7.92
N TRP A 484 9.34 -10.68 -7.09
CA TRP A 484 8.86 -10.94 -5.73
C TRP A 484 9.97 -10.70 -4.72
N ASN A 485 9.72 -9.85 -3.73
CA ASN A 485 10.72 -9.42 -2.75
C ASN A 485 12.01 -8.90 -3.41
N THR A 486 11.86 -8.18 -4.53
CA THR A 486 12.98 -7.56 -5.23
C THR A 486 13.26 -6.21 -4.61
N THR A 487 14.55 -5.88 -4.41
CA THR A 487 14.95 -4.55 -3.95
C THR A 487 15.65 -3.82 -5.08
N ILE A 488 15.20 -2.61 -5.41
CA ILE A 488 15.89 -1.66 -6.30
C ILE A 488 16.33 -0.47 -5.45
N ASP A 489 17.63 -0.17 -5.49
CA ASP A 489 18.24 0.88 -4.68
C ASP A 489 19.26 1.67 -5.53
N THR A 490 18.78 2.79 -6.09
CA THR A 490 19.55 3.75 -6.88
C THR A 490 19.25 5.18 -6.41
N PRO A 491 20.24 6.08 -6.34
CA PRO A 491 20.04 7.46 -5.88
C PRO A 491 18.98 8.24 -6.66
N ALA A 492 18.20 9.07 -5.95
CA ALA A 492 17.12 9.89 -6.52
C ALA A 492 17.55 10.85 -7.66
N ASN A 493 18.82 11.22 -7.74
CA ASN A 493 19.35 12.13 -8.76
C ASN A 493 19.91 11.40 -10.01
N ALA A 494 19.92 10.07 -10.03
CA ALA A 494 20.39 9.28 -11.17
C ALA A 494 19.32 9.22 -12.26
N ARG A 495 19.50 9.97 -13.35
CA ARG A 495 18.50 10.06 -14.41
C ARG A 495 18.38 8.81 -15.28
N ASN A 496 17.17 8.57 -15.80
CA ASN A 496 16.85 7.46 -16.70
C ASN A 496 17.16 6.09 -16.10
N THR A 497 16.98 5.98 -14.78
CA THR A 497 17.21 4.77 -14.00
C THR A 497 15.92 4.12 -13.57
N ASP A 498 14.87 4.15 -14.39
CA ASP A 498 13.56 3.57 -14.07
C ASP A 498 13.72 2.17 -13.46
N GLY A 499 12.90 1.83 -12.48
CA GLY A 499 12.98 0.57 -11.76
C GLY A 499 12.55 -0.58 -12.66
N ILE A 500 11.26 -0.63 -13.00
CA ILE A 500 10.70 -1.67 -13.87
C ILE A 500 9.89 -1.05 -14.99
N ASP A 501 10.38 -1.17 -16.23
CA ASP A 501 9.62 -0.83 -17.41
C ASP A 501 8.91 -2.08 -17.95
N LEU A 502 7.58 -1.98 -18.10
CA LEU A 502 6.73 -3.02 -18.65
C LEU A 502 6.19 -2.54 -20.01
N LEU A 503 6.72 -3.07 -21.10
CA LEU A 503 6.47 -2.58 -22.45
C LEU A 503 5.75 -3.61 -23.32
N SER A 504 4.53 -3.29 -23.77
CA SER A 504 3.70 -4.14 -24.64
C SER A 504 3.71 -5.62 -24.20
N SER A 505 3.45 -5.84 -22.91
CA SER A 505 3.63 -7.13 -22.23
C SER A 505 2.42 -7.47 -21.37
N ARG A 506 2.30 -8.74 -20.94
CA ARG A 506 1.17 -9.17 -20.13
C ARG A 506 1.49 -10.15 -19.02
N ASN A 507 0.55 -10.35 -18.10
CA ASN A 507 0.64 -11.26 -16.96
C ASN A 507 1.87 -10.93 -16.12
N VAL A 508 1.81 -9.82 -15.41
CA VAL A 508 2.91 -9.31 -14.58
C VAL A 508 2.49 -9.23 -13.13
N THR A 509 3.30 -9.79 -12.24
CA THR A 509 3.16 -9.61 -10.79
C THR A 509 4.44 -8.98 -10.25
N VAL A 510 4.32 -7.82 -9.61
CA VAL A 510 5.36 -7.24 -8.75
C VAL A 510 4.83 -7.22 -7.34
N ALA A 511 5.44 -8.00 -6.44
CA ALA A 511 4.93 -8.18 -5.09
C ALA A 511 6.02 -8.06 -4.03
N TYR A 512 5.65 -7.53 -2.86
CA TYR A 512 6.51 -7.46 -1.67
C TYR A 512 7.87 -6.77 -1.91
N SER A 513 7.94 -5.90 -2.91
CA SER A 513 9.20 -5.35 -3.41
C SER A 513 9.43 -3.93 -2.90
N ASN A 514 10.71 -3.55 -2.77
CA ASN A 514 11.14 -2.22 -2.34
C ASN A 514 11.84 -1.52 -3.50
N ILE A 515 11.33 -0.38 -3.97
CA ILE A 515 11.85 0.29 -5.17
C ILE A 515 12.17 1.74 -4.88
N SER A 516 13.46 2.09 -4.86
CA SER A 516 13.98 3.46 -4.82
C SER A 516 14.92 3.70 -5.99
N THR A 517 14.62 4.74 -6.77
CA THR A 517 15.41 5.08 -7.96
C THR A 517 15.40 6.58 -8.25
N GLY A 518 16.02 7.02 -9.36
CA GLY A 518 16.05 8.42 -9.80
C GLY A 518 15.11 8.76 -10.97
N ASP A 519 14.34 7.80 -11.48
CA ASP A 519 13.27 8.01 -12.46
C ASP A 519 12.00 7.23 -12.05
N ASP A 520 11.13 6.80 -12.96
CA ASP A 520 9.92 6.03 -12.59
C ASP A 520 10.23 4.77 -11.77
N ASN A 521 9.52 4.53 -10.67
CA ASN A 521 9.66 3.30 -9.89
C ASN A 521 9.19 2.12 -10.74
N ILE A 522 8.03 2.28 -11.37
CA ILE A 522 7.50 1.39 -12.40
C ILE A 522 6.92 2.24 -13.54
N ALA A 523 7.20 1.87 -14.79
CA ALA A 523 6.63 2.51 -15.97
C ALA A 523 5.96 1.47 -16.90
N ILE A 524 4.64 1.54 -17.03
CA ILE A 524 3.84 0.70 -17.92
C ILE A 524 3.66 1.42 -19.25
N LYS A 525 4.09 0.82 -20.35
CA LYS A 525 4.12 1.44 -21.67
C LYS A 525 3.52 0.49 -22.72
N ALA A 526 2.83 1.02 -23.71
CA ALA A 526 2.36 0.28 -24.88
C ALA A 526 2.86 0.98 -26.14
N LYS A 527 3.83 0.35 -26.80
CA LYS A 527 4.48 0.90 -27.99
C LYS A 527 3.64 0.64 -29.23
N PRO A 528 3.66 1.52 -30.24
CA PRO A 528 2.96 1.30 -31.49
C PRO A 528 3.38 -0.02 -32.16
N ASN A 529 2.40 -0.73 -32.72
CA ASN A 529 2.58 -1.99 -33.45
C ASN A 529 3.29 -3.09 -32.64
N SER A 530 3.09 -3.10 -31.32
CA SER A 530 3.72 -4.02 -30.39
C SER A 530 2.72 -4.79 -29.52
N GLY A 531 1.45 -4.42 -29.54
CA GLY A 531 0.40 -4.95 -28.70
C GLY A 531 0.27 -4.20 -27.37
N PRO A 532 -0.85 -4.42 -26.66
CA PRO A 532 -1.14 -3.71 -25.42
C PRO A 532 -0.24 -4.16 -24.27
N SER A 533 -0.16 -3.32 -23.24
CA SER A 533 0.29 -3.76 -21.91
C SER A 533 -0.92 -4.05 -21.05
N ARG A 534 -1.06 -5.28 -20.53
CA ARG A 534 -2.25 -5.65 -19.76
C ARG A 534 -2.05 -6.75 -18.74
N ASP A 535 -3.03 -6.95 -17.87
CA ASP A 535 -3.10 -8.07 -16.93
C ASP A 535 -1.93 -8.01 -15.93
N MET A 536 -1.90 -6.95 -15.10
CA MET A 536 -0.77 -6.65 -14.22
C MET A 536 -1.21 -6.36 -12.78
N SER A 537 -0.56 -7.03 -11.83
CA SER A 537 -0.78 -6.91 -10.39
C SER A 537 0.44 -6.34 -9.66
N PHE A 538 0.21 -5.29 -8.87
CA PHE A 538 1.21 -4.65 -8.02
C PHE A 538 0.76 -4.76 -6.56
N ILE A 539 1.34 -5.70 -5.81
CA ILE A 539 0.80 -6.15 -4.52
C ILE A 539 1.81 -5.87 -3.39
N GLN A 540 1.40 -5.16 -2.34
CA GLN A 540 2.20 -5.02 -1.10
C GLN A 540 3.62 -4.49 -1.34
N ASN A 541 3.77 -3.44 -2.14
CA ASN A 541 5.08 -2.87 -2.49
C ASN A 541 5.37 -1.57 -1.72
N ASN A 542 6.65 -1.25 -1.54
CA ASN A 542 7.10 0.02 -0.98
C ASN A 542 7.94 0.80 -1.98
N PHE A 543 7.54 2.02 -2.31
CA PHE A 543 8.30 2.93 -3.16
C PHE A 543 8.95 4.02 -2.31
N GLY A 544 10.26 4.16 -2.43
CA GLY A 544 11.03 5.27 -1.87
C GLY A 544 11.16 6.40 -2.88
N SER A 545 12.37 6.90 -3.13
CA SER A 545 12.57 7.93 -4.16
C SER A 545 12.24 7.41 -5.56
N GLY A 546 11.82 8.31 -6.45
CA GLY A 546 11.51 8.01 -7.85
C GLY A 546 10.36 8.86 -8.37
N HIS A 547 9.98 8.69 -9.64
CA HIS A 547 8.93 9.48 -10.29
C HIS A 547 7.53 8.86 -10.20
N GLY A 548 7.35 7.77 -9.46
CA GLY A 548 6.06 7.16 -9.13
C GLY A 548 5.75 5.86 -9.86
N LEU A 549 4.52 5.37 -9.66
CA LEU A 549 3.93 4.31 -10.47
C LEU A 549 3.28 4.95 -11.69
N SER A 550 3.95 4.85 -12.85
CA SER A 550 3.57 5.54 -14.07
C SER A 550 2.97 4.60 -15.11
N ILE A 551 1.93 5.05 -15.79
CA ILE A 551 1.48 4.57 -17.11
C ILE A 551 1.89 5.64 -18.14
N GLY A 552 2.72 5.27 -19.12
CA GLY A 552 3.14 6.09 -20.24
C GLY A 552 4.61 6.56 -20.22
N SER A 553 5.00 7.52 -21.07
CA SER A 553 4.11 8.28 -21.96
C SER A 553 3.57 7.50 -23.16
N GLU A 554 4.21 6.40 -23.55
CA GLU A 554 3.73 5.57 -24.66
C GLU A 554 2.52 4.74 -24.25
N THR A 555 1.34 5.07 -24.77
CA THR A 555 0.06 4.37 -24.52
C THR A 555 -0.66 3.97 -25.80
N ILE A 556 -0.01 4.09 -26.97
CA ILE A 556 -0.62 3.98 -28.31
C ILE A 556 -1.41 2.68 -28.51
N ASP A 557 -0.81 1.54 -28.17
CA ASP A 557 -1.45 0.22 -28.39
C ASP A 557 -2.38 -0.20 -27.24
N GLY A 558 -2.54 0.66 -26.23
CA GLY A 558 -3.46 0.47 -25.12
C GLY A 558 -2.85 -0.12 -23.85
N VAL A 559 -3.34 0.32 -22.70
CA VAL A 559 -3.00 -0.21 -21.37
C VAL A 559 -4.27 -0.61 -20.62
N TYR A 560 -4.38 -1.88 -20.19
CA TYR A 560 -5.62 -2.44 -19.66
C TYR A 560 -5.43 -3.33 -18.44
N ASN A 561 -6.47 -3.45 -17.61
CA ASN A 561 -6.55 -4.45 -16.54
C ASN A 561 -5.32 -4.39 -15.62
N ILE A 562 -5.23 -3.30 -14.88
CA ILE A 562 -4.14 -3.01 -13.95
C ILE A 562 -4.71 -2.96 -12.54
N ASP A 563 -4.16 -3.76 -11.63
CA ASP A 563 -4.57 -3.80 -10.22
C ASP A 563 -3.39 -3.48 -9.31
N VAL A 564 -3.54 -2.42 -8.52
CA VAL A 564 -2.57 -2.01 -7.49
C VAL A 564 -3.26 -2.17 -6.15
N ASN A 565 -2.66 -2.94 -5.24
CA ASN A 565 -3.23 -3.21 -3.92
C ASN A 565 -2.14 -3.22 -2.83
N GLY A 566 -2.27 -2.34 -1.84
CA GLY A 566 -1.28 -2.23 -0.76
C GLY A 566 0.02 -1.60 -1.26
N LEU A 567 -0.01 -0.36 -1.68
CA LEU A 567 1.19 0.37 -2.09
C LEU A 567 1.51 1.47 -1.08
N ILE A 568 2.71 1.44 -0.52
CA ILE A 568 3.22 2.51 0.33
C ILE A 568 4.23 3.32 -0.47
N MET A 569 4.05 4.63 -0.53
CA MET A 569 4.94 5.55 -1.23
C MET A 569 5.48 6.59 -0.25
N ASN A 570 6.81 6.73 -0.17
CA ASN A 570 7.46 7.69 0.72
C ASN A 570 8.56 8.46 -0.02
N GLY A 571 8.27 9.72 -0.37
CA GLY A 571 9.23 10.62 -0.98
C GLY A 571 9.35 10.53 -2.51
N THR A 572 8.39 9.91 -3.20
CA THR A 572 8.34 9.95 -4.68
C THR A 572 7.96 11.35 -5.18
N ASP A 573 8.40 11.70 -6.39
CA ASP A 573 7.98 12.93 -7.05
C ASP A 573 6.49 12.88 -7.44
N ASN A 574 6.03 11.73 -7.93
CA ASN A 574 4.60 11.51 -8.20
C ASN A 574 4.14 10.21 -7.55
N GLY A 575 2.86 10.12 -7.23
CA GLY A 575 2.23 8.91 -6.73
C GLY A 575 1.80 8.02 -7.89
N LEU A 576 0.50 8.03 -8.17
CA LEU A 576 -0.13 7.30 -9.26
C LEU A 576 -0.23 8.23 -10.47
N ARG A 577 0.47 7.87 -11.55
CA ARG A 577 0.61 8.76 -12.72
C ARG A 577 0.19 8.07 -14.00
N ILE A 578 -0.62 8.75 -14.80
CA ILE A 578 -0.93 8.40 -16.18
C ILE A 578 -0.56 9.62 -17.03
N LYS A 579 0.40 9.46 -17.93
CA LYS A 579 0.95 10.57 -18.72
C LYS A 579 0.99 10.18 -20.18
N SER A 580 0.77 11.14 -21.06
CA SER A 580 0.96 10.97 -22.50
C SER A 580 1.07 12.34 -23.18
N ASP A 581 1.26 12.32 -24.49
CA ASP A 581 1.27 13.49 -25.36
C ASP A 581 0.68 13.15 -26.75
N LYS A 582 0.55 14.15 -27.62
CA LYS A 582 -0.08 14.00 -28.94
C LYS A 582 0.67 13.05 -29.89
N SER A 583 1.92 12.69 -29.59
CA SER A 583 2.70 11.73 -30.38
C SER A 583 2.48 10.28 -29.95
N ALA A 584 2.00 10.04 -28.72
CA ALA A 584 2.08 8.73 -28.08
C ALA A 584 0.81 8.29 -27.30
N SER A 585 -0.31 8.98 -27.48
CA SER A 585 -1.55 8.69 -26.76
C SER A 585 -2.33 7.52 -27.35
N GLY A 586 -2.94 6.73 -26.48
CA GLY A 586 -3.94 5.72 -26.82
C GLY A 586 -4.93 5.51 -25.68
N GLU A 587 -5.51 4.32 -25.63
CA GLU A 587 -6.50 3.95 -24.61
C GLU A 587 -5.82 3.52 -23.29
N VAL A 588 -6.37 3.97 -22.16
CA VAL A 588 -5.99 3.47 -20.83
C VAL A 588 -7.28 3.20 -20.08
N ALA A 589 -7.54 1.94 -19.74
CA ALA A 589 -8.80 1.55 -19.13
C ALA A 589 -8.69 0.41 -18.13
N SER A 590 -9.70 0.30 -17.24
CA SER A 590 -9.78 -0.74 -16.21
C SER A 590 -8.54 -0.74 -15.31
N VAL A 591 -8.29 0.39 -14.66
CA VAL A 591 -7.17 0.57 -13.72
C VAL A 591 -7.72 0.78 -12.32
N ASN A 592 -7.34 -0.10 -11.40
CA ASN A 592 -7.79 -0.07 -10.02
C ASN A 592 -6.60 0.19 -9.10
N TYR A 593 -6.72 1.24 -8.30
CA TYR A 593 -5.79 1.57 -7.22
C TYR A 593 -6.51 1.41 -5.89
N ASN A 594 -6.05 0.45 -5.08
CA ASN A 594 -6.65 0.08 -3.81
C ASN A 594 -5.60 0.15 -2.68
N HIS A 595 -5.99 0.69 -1.53
CA HIS A 595 -5.15 0.72 -0.31
C HIS A 595 -3.76 1.31 -0.59
N VAL A 596 -3.73 2.56 -1.06
CA VAL A 596 -2.46 3.26 -1.35
C VAL A 596 -2.24 4.34 -0.32
N THR A 597 -1.12 4.25 0.41
CA THR A 597 -0.69 5.27 1.36
C THR A 597 0.48 6.04 0.80
N MET A 598 0.36 7.35 0.73
CA MET A 598 1.40 8.24 0.23
C MET A 598 1.85 9.19 1.33
N SER A 599 3.16 9.32 1.47
CA SER A 599 3.84 10.29 2.33
C SER A 599 4.95 11.00 1.55
N LYS A 600 5.08 12.31 1.76
CA LYS A 600 6.10 13.16 1.13
C LYS A 600 6.10 13.09 -0.41
N VAL A 601 4.94 12.83 -1.02
CA VAL A 601 4.78 12.71 -2.48
C VAL A 601 4.41 14.06 -3.09
N LYS A 602 5.16 14.57 -4.07
CA LYS A 602 4.92 15.95 -4.57
C LYS A 602 3.60 16.09 -5.33
N ASN A 603 3.26 15.15 -6.22
CA ASN A 603 1.97 15.09 -6.92
C ASN A 603 1.34 13.71 -6.72
N ALA A 604 0.28 13.59 -5.93
CA ALA A 604 -0.27 12.29 -5.53
C ALA A 604 -0.91 11.53 -6.70
N ILE A 605 -1.80 12.17 -7.46
CA ILE A 605 -2.45 11.58 -8.64
C ILE A 605 -2.31 12.56 -9.80
N VAL A 606 -1.70 12.10 -10.89
CA VAL A 606 -1.50 12.91 -12.09
C VAL A 606 -1.99 12.16 -13.31
N MET A 607 -3.02 12.67 -13.96
CA MET A 607 -3.47 12.22 -15.27
C MET A 607 -3.29 13.38 -16.26
N ASP A 608 -2.19 13.36 -17.01
CA ASP A 608 -1.80 14.44 -17.92
C ASP A 608 -1.63 13.96 -19.37
N THR A 609 -2.63 14.27 -20.21
CA THR A 609 -2.64 13.92 -21.64
C THR A 609 -1.75 14.83 -22.49
N VAL A 610 -1.13 15.86 -21.91
CA VAL A 610 -0.26 16.83 -22.58
C VAL A 610 1.05 17.04 -21.80
N TYR A 611 1.56 15.94 -21.23
CA TYR A 611 2.77 15.91 -20.41
C TYR A 611 3.96 16.59 -21.11
N GLU A 612 4.11 16.38 -22.41
CA GLU A 612 5.08 17.07 -23.27
C GLU A 612 4.39 17.72 -24.47
N ASN A 613 4.92 18.86 -24.92
CA ASN A 613 4.44 19.55 -26.12
C ASN A 613 5.04 18.96 -27.40
N LYS A 614 4.80 17.67 -27.64
CA LYS A 614 5.19 16.97 -28.86
C LYS A 614 4.11 17.11 -29.93
N SER A 615 4.53 17.24 -31.19
CA SER A 615 3.63 17.21 -32.33
C SER A 615 3.11 15.80 -32.58
N GLY A 616 1.85 15.69 -33.02
CA GLY A 616 1.21 14.43 -33.35
C GLY A 616 -0.31 14.58 -33.42
N SER A 617 -0.98 13.51 -33.81
CA SER A 617 -2.44 13.46 -34.02
C SER A 617 -3.15 12.43 -33.14
N THR A 618 -2.41 11.72 -32.28
CA THR A 618 -3.01 10.73 -31.37
C THR A 618 -3.87 11.42 -30.30
N LYS A 619 -4.88 10.72 -29.81
CA LYS A 619 -5.82 11.21 -28.81
C LYS A 619 -5.85 10.23 -27.64
N ALA A 620 -5.83 10.77 -26.42
CA ALA A 620 -6.02 9.97 -25.22
C ALA A 620 -7.50 9.54 -25.11
N ASN A 621 -7.71 8.28 -24.75
CA ASN A 621 -9.02 7.76 -24.33
C ASN A 621 -8.85 7.08 -22.98
N TRP A 622 -8.94 7.84 -21.89
CA TRP A 622 -8.69 7.33 -20.54
C TRP A 622 -10.01 7.22 -19.78
N HIS A 623 -10.37 6.01 -19.36
CA HIS A 623 -11.65 5.75 -18.69
C HIS A 623 -11.65 4.56 -17.75
N ASP A 624 -12.66 4.47 -16.88
CA ASP A 624 -12.86 3.36 -15.95
C ASP A 624 -11.63 3.16 -15.03
N ILE A 625 -11.27 4.25 -14.37
CA ILE A 625 -10.13 4.32 -13.45
C ILE A 625 -10.65 4.61 -12.05
N THR A 626 -10.36 3.71 -11.13
CA THR A 626 -10.86 3.75 -9.76
C THR A 626 -9.71 3.94 -8.79
N TYR A 627 -9.87 4.93 -7.92
CA TYR A 627 -9.05 5.18 -6.75
C TYR A 627 -9.92 4.89 -5.53
N ASN A 628 -9.59 3.85 -4.79
CA ASN A 628 -10.34 3.40 -3.62
C ASN A 628 -9.39 3.27 -2.44
N ASP A 629 -9.75 3.91 -1.32
CA ASP A 629 -8.96 3.89 -0.11
C ASP A 629 -7.52 4.39 -0.34
N ILE A 630 -7.44 5.66 -0.74
CA ILE A 630 -6.16 6.35 -0.97
C ILE A 630 -5.98 7.40 0.11
N THR A 631 -4.93 7.23 0.89
CA THR A 631 -4.58 8.14 1.97
C THR A 631 -3.31 8.87 1.62
N VAL A 632 -3.43 10.19 1.48
CA VAL A 632 -2.32 11.08 1.16
C VAL A 632 -2.04 11.93 2.38
N THR A 633 -1.02 11.54 3.13
CA THR A 633 -0.57 12.23 4.34
C THR A 633 0.79 12.84 4.12
N GLY A 634 1.14 13.89 4.86
CA GLY A 634 2.52 14.35 4.92
C GLY A 634 3.18 14.62 3.56
N ILE A 635 2.48 15.16 2.54
CA ILE A 635 3.10 15.77 1.35
C ILE A 635 3.92 16.93 1.84
N ILE A 636 5.11 16.63 2.36
CA ILE A 636 5.79 17.56 3.26
C ILE A 636 4.79 17.75 4.48
N ASP A 637 5.10 18.18 5.66
CA ASP A 637 5.20 19.59 5.95
C ASP A 637 4.56 20.60 4.94
N GLY A 638 3.94 20.26 3.79
CA GLY A 638 3.43 21.13 2.72
C GLY A 638 4.38 22.20 2.16
N GLN A 639 5.38 22.58 2.94
CA GLN A 639 5.82 23.95 3.13
C GLN A 639 4.73 24.95 2.80
N GLY A 640 3.49 24.67 3.20
CA GLY A 640 2.43 25.62 3.10
C GLY A 640 2.77 26.79 4.02
N SER A 641 3.17 26.47 5.25
CA SER A 641 3.66 27.41 6.26
C SER A 641 5.17 27.36 6.49
N THR A 642 5.89 26.37 5.96
CA THR A 642 7.28 26.08 6.33
C THR A 642 8.28 26.55 5.29
N VAL A 643 9.48 26.94 5.71
CA VAL A 643 10.45 27.74 4.95
C VAL A 643 11.24 26.90 3.93
N LEU A 644 11.12 27.20 2.62
CA LEU A 644 11.85 26.51 1.55
C LEU A 644 13.34 26.79 1.71
N ASN A 645 14.17 25.77 1.90
CA ASN A 645 15.60 25.93 2.17
C ASN A 645 16.34 26.75 1.10
N ASP A 646 15.84 26.75 -0.14
CA ASP A 646 16.35 27.53 -1.27
C ASP A 646 15.69 28.91 -1.42
N LYS A 647 14.51 29.15 -0.83
CA LYS A 647 13.74 30.40 -0.99
C LYS A 647 13.47 31.18 0.31
N MET A 648 13.84 30.61 1.46
CA MET A 648 13.54 31.11 2.80
C MET A 648 12.06 31.53 3.01
N THR A 649 11.11 30.83 2.40
CA THR A 649 9.67 31.17 2.45
C THR A 649 8.81 29.94 2.18
N SER A 650 7.59 29.91 2.69
CA SER A 650 6.63 28.83 2.41
C SER A 650 5.82 29.09 1.12
N TRP A 651 5.17 28.06 0.57
CA TRP A 651 4.23 28.15 -0.54
C TRP A 651 3.00 29.00 -0.21
N TRP A 652 2.42 28.95 1.00
CA TRP A 652 1.33 29.85 1.39
C TRP A 652 1.85 31.28 1.58
N ASP A 653 3.09 31.48 2.05
CA ASP A 653 3.72 32.82 2.08
C ASP A 653 4.02 33.36 0.68
N LEU A 654 4.43 32.51 -0.26
CA LEU A 654 4.58 32.88 -1.67
C LEU A 654 3.22 33.26 -2.29
N ALA A 655 2.16 32.54 -1.95
CA ALA A 655 0.80 32.89 -2.34
C ALA A 655 0.36 34.25 -1.77
N GLN A 656 0.79 34.60 -0.55
CA GLN A 656 0.56 35.94 0.03
C GLN A 656 1.28 37.05 -0.76
N LYS A 657 2.54 36.82 -1.16
CA LYS A 657 3.33 37.77 -1.97
C LYS A 657 2.80 37.92 -3.40
N ALA A 658 2.22 36.88 -3.97
CA ALA A 658 1.73 36.84 -5.35
C ALA A 658 0.48 37.71 -5.64
N LYS A 659 -0.21 38.24 -4.61
CA LYS A 659 -1.37 39.15 -4.74
C LYS A 659 -1.08 40.45 -5.53
N THR A 660 0.18 40.75 -5.82
CA THR A 660 0.62 41.88 -6.67
C THR A 660 0.84 41.52 -8.14
N GLY A 661 0.42 40.32 -8.59
CA GLY A 661 0.42 39.92 -10.01
C GLY A 661 1.33 38.76 -10.40
N GLY A 662 1.70 37.89 -9.46
CA GLY A 662 2.53 36.69 -9.73
C GLY A 662 1.73 35.38 -9.83
N ASN A 663 2.14 34.44 -10.68
CA ASN A 663 1.53 33.11 -10.77
C ASN A 663 2.27 32.11 -9.84
N GLN A 664 1.57 31.53 -8.86
CA GLN A 664 2.16 30.52 -7.97
C GLN A 664 2.28 29.18 -8.72
N ASN A 665 3.49 28.85 -9.17
CA ASN A 665 3.83 27.57 -9.79
C ASN A 665 4.10 26.51 -8.71
N ALA A 666 3.03 26.05 -8.04
CA ALA A 666 3.06 25.06 -6.96
C ALA A 666 2.35 23.75 -7.37
N PRO A 667 2.76 22.59 -6.82
CA PRO A 667 2.13 21.29 -7.06
C PRO A 667 0.64 21.26 -6.71
N ARG A 668 -0.10 20.38 -7.37
CA ARG A 668 -1.49 20.00 -7.06
C ARG A 668 -1.50 18.54 -6.63
N LEU A 669 -2.42 18.17 -5.73
CA LEU A 669 -2.43 16.77 -5.25
C LEU A 669 -3.01 15.82 -6.29
N ILE A 670 -4.18 16.14 -6.82
CA ILE A 670 -4.86 15.39 -7.86
C ILE A 670 -5.10 16.32 -9.05
N HIS A 671 -4.57 15.95 -10.20
CA HIS A 671 -4.82 16.65 -11.46
C HIS A 671 -5.28 15.66 -12.52
N ILE A 672 -6.53 15.77 -12.95
CA ILE A 672 -7.14 14.91 -13.96
C ILE A 672 -7.57 15.74 -15.16
N ASN A 673 -7.10 15.33 -16.34
CA ASN A 673 -7.30 16.05 -17.59
C ASN A 673 -7.80 15.11 -18.69
N ASN A 674 -8.77 15.55 -19.50
CA ASN A 674 -9.33 14.81 -20.65
C ASN A 674 -9.63 13.33 -20.38
N SER A 675 -10.27 13.04 -19.25
CA SER A 675 -10.54 11.67 -18.80
C SER A 675 -12.03 11.43 -18.59
N GLN A 676 -12.44 10.16 -18.50
CA GLN A 676 -13.83 9.77 -18.32
C GLN A 676 -14.02 8.74 -17.22
N ASN A 677 -15.20 8.67 -16.60
CA ASN A 677 -15.56 7.65 -15.61
C ASN A 677 -14.49 7.43 -14.52
N ILE A 678 -14.14 8.52 -13.83
CA ILE A 678 -13.15 8.50 -12.76
C ILE A 678 -13.86 8.42 -11.41
N THR A 679 -13.49 7.43 -10.61
CA THR A 679 -14.04 7.23 -9.26
C THR A 679 -12.97 7.51 -8.21
N LEU A 680 -13.26 8.46 -7.33
CA LEU A 680 -12.52 8.78 -6.12
C LEU A 680 -13.38 8.35 -4.93
N TYR A 681 -13.11 7.18 -4.36
CA TYR A 681 -13.88 6.64 -3.24
C TYR A 681 -12.98 6.51 -2.01
N LYS A 682 -13.41 7.06 -0.87
CA LYS A 682 -12.62 7.05 0.38
C LYS A 682 -11.21 7.60 0.16
N ILE A 683 -11.12 8.83 -0.35
CA ILE A 683 -9.84 9.52 -0.53
C ILE A 683 -9.66 10.52 0.60
N THR A 684 -8.52 10.47 1.28
CA THR A 684 -8.13 11.46 2.31
C THR A 684 -6.97 12.30 1.82
N LEU A 685 -7.18 13.61 1.69
CA LEU A 685 -6.20 14.59 1.22
C LEU A 685 -5.96 15.66 2.29
N LYS A 686 -4.68 15.92 2.61
CA LYS A 686 -4.30 16.93 3.61
C LYS A 686 -3.27 17.91 3.07
N ASN A 687 -3.40 19.17 3.45
CA ASN A 687 -2.39 20.23 3.31
C ASN A 687 -1.82 20.41 1.89
N SER A 688 -2.68 20.57 0.88
CA SER A 688 -2.20 20.83 -0.49
C SER A 688 -1.36 22.13 -0.57
N PRO A 689 -0.26 22.16 -1.34
CA PRO A 689 0.48 23.40 -1.62
C PRO A 689 -0.32 24.44 -2.42
N LYS A 690 -1.34 23.97 -3.15
CA LYS A 690 -2.26 24.77 -3.97
C LYS A 690 -3.63 24.07 -3.96
N ILE A 691 -4.14 23.67 -5.11
CA ILE A 691 -5.45 23.01 -5.25
C ILE A 691 -5.33 21.53 -4.88
N HIS A 692 -6.31 20.96 -4.18
CA HIS A 692 -6.33 19.53 -3.87
C HIS A 692 -6.72 18.70 -5.09
N ILE A 693 -7.91 18.93 -5.65
CA ILE A 693 -8.41 18.19 -6.80
C ILE A 693 -8.72 19.15 -7.94
N VAL A 694 -8.12 18.90 -9.11
CA VAL A 694 -8.48 19.56 -10.37
C VAL A 694 -9.04 18.51 -11.33
N PHE A 695 -10.27 18.73 -11.78
CA PHE A 695 -10.93 17.92 -12.81
C PHE A 695 -11.24 18.82 -14.02
N TYR A 696 -10.46 18.64 -15.09
CA TYR A 696 -10.46 19.55 -16.24
C TYR A 696 -10.79 18.81 -17.54
N LYS A 697 -11.67 19.38 -18.37
CA LYS A 697 -12.07 18.83 -19.68
C LYS A 697 -12.48 17.36 -19.61
N SER A 698 -13.10 16.95 -18.52
CA SER A 698 -13.34 15.53 -18.21
C SER A 698 -14.83 15.27 -17.98
N ASN A 699 -15.23 14.00 -18.06
CA ASN A 699 -16.64 13.58 -18.05
C ASN A 699 -16.87 12.41 -17.09
N GLY A 700 -17.77 12.52 -16.12
CA GLY A 700 -18.04 11.41 -15.21
C GLY A 700 -17.01 11.35 -14.08
N LEU A 701 -17.08 12.28 -13.13
CA LEU A 701 -16.36 12.17 -11.86
C LEU A 701 -17.33 11.75 -10.77
N THR A 702 -16.98 10.71 -10.02
CA THR A 702 -17.64 10.39 -8.74
C THR A 702 -16.63 10.56 -7.62
N ALA A 703 -16.79 11.59 -6.79
CA ALA A 703 -16.06 11.75 -5.54
C ALA A 703 -16.98 11.42 -4.37
N TRP A 704 -16.73 10.30 -3.70
CA TRP A 704 -17.63 9.79 -2.67
C TRP A 704 -16.86 9.46 -1.39
N ASN A 705 -17.36 9.98 -0.27
CA ASN A 705 -16.68 9.87 1.02
C ASN A 705 -15.23 10.39 0.96
N THR A 706 -15.05 11.51 0.27
CA THR A 706 -13.75 12.19 0.18
C THR A 706 -13.59 13.11 1.39
N THR A 707 -12.40 13.06 2.01
CA THR A 707 -12.02 13.98 3.08
C THR A 707 -10.90 14.89 2.58
N ILE A 708 -11.13 16.20 2.64
CA ILE A 708 -10.11 17.24 2.43
C ILE A 708 -9.98 17.99 3.75
N ASP A 709 -8.80 17.95 4.35
CA ASP A 709 -8.52 18.48 5.68
C ASP A 709 -7.28 19.40 5.62
N THR A 710 -7.55 20.70 5.46
CA THR A 710 -6.55 21.76 5.35
C THR A 710 -6.99 22.99 6.17
N PRO A 711 -6.10 23.63 6.94
CA PRO A 711 -6.48 24.73 7.83
C PRO A 711 -6.87 26.01 7.08
N ALA A 712 -7.72 26.84 7.71
CA ALA A 712 -8.27 28.06 7.13
C ALA A 712 -7.22 29.10 6.65
N ASN A 713 -6.01 29.10 7.24
CA ASN A 713 -4.94 30.04 6.87
C ASN A 713 -4.17 29.62 5.61
N ALA A 714 -4.44 28.43 5.05
CA ALA A 714 -3.83 27.91 3.84
C ALA A 714 -4.40 28.58 2.58
N ARG A 715 -4.04 29.85 2.34
CA ARG A 715 -4.59 30.62 1.21
C ARG A 715 -4.30 30.00 -0.15
N ASN A 716 -5.23 30.19 -1.10
CA ASN A 716 -5.16 29.66 -2.48
C ASN A 716 -5.19 28.12 -2.56
N THR A 717 -5.82 27.48 -1.56
CA THR A 717 -6.02 26.03 -1.54
C THR A 717 -7.47 25.66 -1.83
N ASP A 718 -7.87 25.67 -3.10
CA ASP A 718 -9.20 25.16 -3.46
C ASP A 718 -9.28 23.65 -3.14
N GLY A 719 -10.45 23.20 -2.68
CA GLY A 719 -10.71 21.79 -2.41
C GLY A 719 -10.88 21.03 -3.72
N ILE A 720 -12.03 21.22 -4.37
CA ILE A 720 -12.32 20.61 -5.67
C ILE A 720 -12.59 21.69 -6.72
N ASP A 721 -11.74 21.73 -7.73
CA ASP A 721 -11.80 22.65 -8.86
C ASP A 721 -12.33 21.90 -10.09
N LEU A 722 -13.57 22.20 -10.47
CA LEU A 722 -14.26 21.61 -11.61
C LEU A 722 -14.23 22.58 -12.79
N LEU A 723 -13.47 22.25 -13.82
CA LEU A 723 -13.19 23.15 -14.95
C LEU A 723 -13.64 22.53 -16.28
N SER A 724 -14.57 23.19 -16.98
CA SER A 724 -15.09 22.76 -18.28
C SER A 724 -15.38 21.25 -18.34
N SER A 725 -16.07 20.74 -17.33
CA SER A 725 -16.28 19.30 -17.11
C SER A 725 -17.75 18.99 -16.88
N ARG A 726 -18.16 17.74 -17.05
CA ARG A 726 -19.58 17.36 -16.96
C ARG A 726 -19.82 16.03 -16.26
N ASN A 727 -21.06 15.79 -15.85
CA ASN A 727 -21.49 14.58 -15.14
C ASN A 727 -20.64 14.36 -13.88
N VAL A 728 -20.70 15.30 -12.94
CA VAL A 728 -19.90 15.24 -11.70
C VAL A 728 -20.81 14.99 -10.52
N THR A 729 -20.48 14.00 -9.69
CA THR A 729 -21.12 13.79 -8.39
C THR A 729 -20.07 13.91 -7.29
N VAL A 730 -20.31 14.80 -6.33
CA VAL A 730 -19.55 14.85 -5.07
C VAL A 730 -20.52 14.58 -3.93
N ALA A 731 -20.32 13.51 -3.18
CA ALA A 731 -21.27 13.10 -2.16
C ALA A 731 -20.63 12.61 -0.87
N TYR A 732 -21.33 12.82 0.25
CA TYR A 732 -20.94 12.36 1.59
C TYR A 732 -19.51 12.74 1.98
N SER A 733 -19.03 13.88 1.49
CA SER A 733 -17.64 14.31 1.60
C SER A 733 -17.49 15.42 2.64
N ASN A 734 -16.35 15.43 3.34
CA ASN A 734 -15.98 16.46 4.31
C ASN A 734 -14.85 17.31 3.71
N ILE A 735 -15.07 18.61 3.54
CA ILE A 735 -14.11 19.48 2.85
C ILE A 735 -13.82 20.71 3.70
N SER A 736 -12.57 20.86 4.14
CA SER A 736 -12.05 22.05 4.83
C SER A 736 -10.78 22.53 4.14
N THR A 737 -10.75 23.82 3.80
CA THR A 737 -9.71 24.45 3.00
C THR A 737 -9.42 25.88 3.48
N GLY A 738 -8.47 26.57 2.82
CA GLY A 738 -8.24 28.01 3.01
C GLY A 738 -8.71 28.90 1.86
N ASP A 739 -9.41 28.35 0.87
CA ASP A 739 -10.09 29.09 -0.22
C ASP A 739 -11.41 28.36 -0.59
N ASP A 740 -11.83 28.25 -1.85
CA ASP A 740 -13.09 27.61 -2.23
C ASP A 740 -13.10 26.12 -1.83
N ASN A 741 -14.13 25.66 -1.08
CA ASN A 741 -14.26 24.22 -0.77
C ASN A 741 -14.51 23.45 -2.08
N ILE A 742 -15.40 24.00 -2.92
CA ILE A 742 -15.59 23.58 -4.30
C ILE A 742 -15.73 24.81 -5.16
N ALA A 743 -15.01 24.86 -6.29
CA ALA A 743 -15.20 25.88 -7.32
C ALA A 743 -15.58 25.27 -8.68
N ILE A 744 -16.54 25.91 -9.35
CA ILE A 744 -17.03 25.50 -10.68
C ILE A 744 -16.72 26.62 -11.67
N LYS A 745 -15.94 26.28 -12.70
CA LYS A 745 -15.40 27.22 -13.71
C LYS A 745 -15.64 26.66 -15.12
N ALA A 746 -15.82 27.53 -16.11
CA ALA A 746 -15.92 27.17 -17.53
C ALA A 746 -15.00 28.06 -18.35
N LYS A 747 -13.91 27.48 -18.86
CA LYS A 747 -12.87 28.18 -19.61
C LYS A 747 -13.28 28.37 -21.07
N PRO A 748 -12.80 29.44 -21.74
CA PRO A 748 -13.09 29.66 -23.15
C PRO A 748 -12.56 28.51 -24.02
N ASN A 749 -13.33 28.15 -25.05
CA ASN A 749 -12.99 27.11 -26.04
C ASN A 749 -12.69 25.73 -25.39
N SER A 750 -13.31 25.46 -24.26
CA SER A 750 -13.09 24.25 -23.47
C SER A 750 -14.36 23.46 -23.21
N GLY A 751 -15.52 24.04 -23.51
CA GLY A 751 -16.84 23.50 -23.24
C GLY A 751 -17.40 23.95 -21.89
N PRO A 752 -18.72 23.82 -21.70
CA PRO A 752 -19.39 24.21 -20.48
C PRO A 752 -19.03 23.30 -19.30
N SER A 753 -19.19 23.82 -18.09
CA SER A 753 -19.29 22.99 -16.89
C SER A 753 -20.76 22.70 -16.61
N ARG A 754 -21.18 21.43 -16.61
CA ARG A 754 -22.61 21.12 -16.45
C ARG A 754 -22.93 19.75 -15.88
N ASP A 755 -24.18 19.57 -15.47
CA ASP A 755 -24.73 18.29 -15.00
C ASP A 755 -23.94 17.82 -13.77
N MET A 756 -24.01 18.60 -12.68
CA MET A 756 -23.24 18.38 -11.46
C MET A 756 -24.15 18.27 -10.23
N SER A 757 -23.88 17.29 -9.38
CA SER A 757 -24.65 17.03 -8.16
C SER A 757 -23.75 17.02 -6.92
N PHE A 758 -24.11 17.81 -5.91
CA PHE A 758 -23.44 17.91 -4.62
C PHE A 758 -24.40 17.44 -3.52
N ILE A 759 -24.17 16.25 -2.96
CA ILE A 759 -25.15 15.54 -2.12
C ILE A 759 -24.59 15.26 -0.72
N GLN A 760 -25.26 15.73 0.33
CA GLN A 760 -24.93 15.38 1.73
C GLN A 760 -23.46 15.65 2.10
N ASN A 761 -22.90 16.77 1.64
CA ASN A 761 -21.52 17.16 1.94
C ASN A 761 -21.46 18.08 3.16
N ASN A 762 -20.32 18.07 3.86
CA ASN A 762 -20.03 18.97 4.97
C ASN A 762 -18.83 19.85 4.64
N PHE A 763 -19.00 21.17 4.65
CA PHE A 763 -17.91 22.12 4.48
C PHE A 763 -17.55 22.77 5.83
N GLY A 764 -16.28 22.69 6.17
CA GLY A 764 -15.68 23.38 7.32
C GLY A 764 -15.15 24.76 6.94
N SER A 765 -13.87 25.02 7.20
CA SER A 765 -13.23 26.27 6.76
C SER A 765 -13.13 26.38 5.24
N GLY A 766 -13.07 27.60 4.73
CA GLY A 766 -12.98 27.92 3.30
C GLY A 766 -14.05 28.91 2.85
N HIS A 767 -14.05 29.32 1.59
CA HIS A 767 -15.04 30.24 1.05
C HIS A 767 -16.44 29.62 0.85
N GLY A 768 -16.54 28.29 0.78
CA GLY A 768 -17.79 27.55 0.51
C GLY A 768 -17.87 27.02 -0.94
N LEU A 769 -19.10 26.94 -1.49
CA LEU A 769 -19.36 26.52 -2.88
C LEU A 769 -19.40 27.76 -3.79
N SER A 770 -18.45 27.86 -4.71
CA SER A 770 -18.36 29.01 -5.62
C SER A 770 -18.54 28.63 -7.08
N ILE A 771 -19.42 29.33 -7.78
CA ILE A 771 -19.50 29.31 -9.25
C ILE A 771 -18.83 30.57 -9.79
N GLY A 772 -17.79 30.40 -10.60
CA GLY A 772 -17.23 31.44 -11.45
C GLY A 772 -15.85 31.98 -11.09
N SER A 773 -15.61 33.26 -11.41
CA SER A 773 -14.36 33.91 -11.86
C SER A 773 -14.04 33.68 -13.34
N GLU A 774 -14.34 32.49 -13.86
CA GLU A 774 -14.28 32.16 -15.29
C GLU A 774 -15.51 31.33 -15.66
N THR A 775 -16.42 31.88 -16.47
CA THR A 775 -17.71 31.24 -16.83
C THR A 775 -18.00 31.35 -18.33
N ILE A 776 -17.00 31.66 -19.17
CA ILE A 776 -17.18 32.07 -20.57
C ILE A 776 -17.97 31.05 -21.40
N ASP A 777 -17.67 29.76 -21.28
CA ASP A 777 -18.37 28.70 -22.02
C ASP A 777 -19.68 28.25 -21.34
N GLY A 778 -20.01 28.84 -20.21
CA GLY A 778 -21.25 28.65 -19.45
C GLY A 778 -21.21 27.56 -18.38
N VAL A 779 -22.08 27.71 -17.38
CA VAL A 779 -22.28 26.77 -16.27
C VAL A 779 -23.77 26.42 -16.15
N TYR A 780 -24.13 25.13 -16.22
CA TYR A 780 -25.53 24.69 -16.32
C TYR A 780 -25.85 23.49 -15.43
N ASN A 781 -27.11 23.36 -15.00
CA ASN A 781 -27.64 22.15 -14.35
C ASN A 781 -26.81 21.73 -13.13
N ILE A 782 -26.81 22.58 -12.11
CA ILE A 782 -26.07 22.35 -10.87
C ILE A 782 -27.06 22.11 -9.73
N ASP A 783 -27.03 20.91 -9.16
CA ASP A 783 -27.93 20.51 -8.09
C ASP A 783 -27.17 20.32 -6.77
N VAL A 784 -27.54 21.08 -5.75
CA VAL A 784 -26.97 20.98 -4.40
C VAL A 784 -28.07 20.53 -3.45
N ASN A 785 -27.85 19.44 -2.72
CA ASN A 785 -28.84 18.88 -1.79
C ASN A 785 -28.21 18.41 -0.48
N GLY A 786 -28.70 18.89 0.65
CA GLY A 786 -28.23 18.46 1.98
C GLY A 786 -26.83 18.95 2.33
N LEU A 787 -26.41 20.09 1.79
CA LEU A 787 -25.10 20.68 2.09
C LEU A 787 -25.12 21.35 3.48
N ILE A 788 -24.19 20.96 4.35
CA ILE A 788 -23.97 21.62 5.64
C ILE A 788 -22.68 22.44 5.53
N MET A 789 -22.74 23.73 5.87
CA MET A 789 -21.59 24.62 5.92
C MET A 789 -21.44 25.19 7.32
N ASN A 790 -20.30 24.95 7.96
CA ASN A 790 -20.02 25.42 9.31
C ASN A 790 -18.63 26.08 9.39
N GLY A 791 -18.60 27.41 9.46
CA GLY A 791 -17.35 28.17 9.53
C GLY A 791 -16.76 28.56 8.17
N THR A 792 -17.56 28.56 7.10
CA THR A 792 -17.14 29.08 5.79
C THR A 792 -17.19 30.62 5.75
N ASP A 793 -16.41 31.26 4.90
CA ASP A 793 -16.40 32.72 4.79
C ASP A 793 -17.63 33.26 4.03
N ASN A 794 -17.96 32.69 2.87
CA ASN A 794 -19.00 33.24 1.96
C ASN A 794 -20.22 32.33 1.77
N GLY A 795 -20.15 31.05 2.17
CA GLY A 795 -21.23 30.08 1.96
C GLY A 795 -21.44 29.74 0.48
N LEU A 796 -22.62 30.04 -0.07
CA LEU A 796 -22.93 29.87 -1.50
C LEU A 796 -22.61 31.16 -2.27
N ARG A 797 -21.82 31.06 -3.35
CA ARG A 797 -21.35 32.22 -4.10
C ARG A 797 -21.41 32.03 -5.62
N ILE A 798 -21.92 33.02 -6.33
CA ILE A 798 -21.75 33.15 -7.79
C ILE A 798 -20.97 34.45 -8.04
N LYS A 799 -19.81 34.35 -8.69
CA LYS A 799 -18.88 35.46 -8.94
C LYS A 799 -18.51 35.53 -10.43
N SER A 800 -18.41 36.73 -10.99
CA SER A 800 -18.08 36.92 -12.40
C SER A 800 -17.06 38.06 -12.57
N ASP A 801 -16.08 37.85 -13.44
CA ASP A 801 -15.17 38.90 -13.90
C ASP A 801 -15.68 39.46 -15.24
N LYS A 802 -15.58 40.78 -15.44
CA LYS A 802 -16.12 41.49 -16.61
C LYS A 802 -15.55 40.96 -17.93
N SER A 803 -14.33 40.45 -17.92
CA SER A 803 -13.65 39.86 -19.08
C SER A 803 -13.85 38.35 -19.24
N ALA A 804 -14.49 37.69 -18.27
CA ALA A 804 -14.63 36.25 -18.20
C ALA A 804 -16.03 35.76 -17.80
N SER A 805 -17.05 36.59 -18.06
CA SER A 805 -18.46 36.30 -17.80
C SER A 805 -19.09 35.50 -18.95
N GLY A 806 -19.80 34.43 -18.61
CA GLY A 806 -20.76 33.75 -19.50
C GLY A 806 -22.05 33.41 -18.76
N GLU A 807 -22.88 32.56 -19.37
CA GLU A 807 -24.18 32.18 -18.82
C GLU A 807 -24.04 31.24 -17.61
N VAL A 808 -24.83 31.48 -16.57
CA VAL A 808 -25.02 30.56 -15.44
C VAL A 808 -26.52 30.33 -15.28
N ALA A 809 -26.99 29.10 -15.51
CA ALA A 809 -28.41 28.77 -15.50
C ALA A 809 -28.70 27.42 -14.83
N SER A 810 -29.94 27.23 -14.38
CA SER A 810 -30.42 25.98 -13.76
C SER A 810 -29.57 25.52 -12.55
N VAL A 811 -29.41 26.40 -11.57
CA VAL A 811 -28.70 26.11 -10.32
C VAL A 811 -29.72 25.98 -9.18
N ASN A 812 -29.82 24.79 -8.58
CA ASN A 812 -30.78 24.48 -7.52
C ASN A 812 -30.06 24.22 -6.19
N TYR A 813 -30.54 24.85 -5.12
CA TYR A 813 -30.06 24.63 -3.76
C TYR A 813 -31.20 24.12 -2.87
N ASN A 814 -31.07 22.89 -2.36
CA ASN A 814 -32.08 22.23 -1.54
C ASN A 814 -31.46 21.80 -0.19
N HIS A 815 -32.19 21.99 0.91
CA HIS A 815 -31.77 21.58 2.26
C HIS A 815 -30.34 22.01 2.65
N VAL A 816 -29.98 23.27 2.35
CA VAL A 816 -28.67 23.83 2.70
C VAL A 816 -28.73 24.44 4.11
N THR A 817 -27.84 23.99 4.99
CA THR A 817 -27.70 24.52 6.35
C THR A 817 -26.39 25.31 6.47
N MET A 818 -26.48 26.55 6.95
CA MET A 818 -25.33 27.43 7.13
C MET A 818 -25.24 27.89 8.59
N SER A 819 -24.10 27.66 9.24
CA SER A 819 -23.79 28.17 10.58
C SER A 819 -22.41 28.80 10.62
N LYS A 820 -22.25 29.88 11.40
CA LYS A 820 -20.95 30.60 11.54
C LYS A 820 -20.35 31.05 10.20
N VAL A 821 -21.19 31.45 9.26
CA VAL A 821 -20.75 32.00 7.96
C VAL A 821 -20.47 33.49 8.11
N ALA A 822 -19.28 33.96 7.73
CA ALA A 822 -18.84 35.34 7.96
C ALA A 822 -19.60 36.36 7.11
N GLN A 823 -19.97 36.00 5.87
CA GLN A 823 -20.78 36.81 4.97
C GLN A 823 -22.01 35.98 4.53
N ILE A 824 -23.18 36.30 5.07
CA ILE A 824 -24.42 35.62 4.68
C ILE A 824 -24.83 36.14 3.29
N LEU A 825 -24.72 35.27 2.28
CA LEU A 825 -25.25 35.41 0.92
C LEU A 825 -24.90 36.74 0.20
N PHE A 826 -23.74 36.80 -0.45
CA PHE A 826 -23.34 37.95 -1.27
C PHE A 826 -23.53 37.67 -2.76
N LEU A 827 -24.65 38.14 -3.35
CA LEU A 827 -24.79 38.25 -4.81
C LEU A 827 -24.09 39.54 -5.26
N MET A 828 -22.77 39.50 -5.47
CA MET A 828 -22.03 40.68 -5.93
C MET A 828 -22.18 40.86 -7.45
N VAL A 829 -23.35 41.31 -7.89
CA VAL A 829 -23.49 41.85 -9.25
C VAL A 829 -22.97 43.29 -9.23
N LYS A 830 -21.71 43.51 -9.64
CA LYS A 830 -21.26 44.87 -10.02
C LYS A 830 -21.93 45.24 -11.35
N MET A 831 -23.24 45.52 -11.30
CA MET A 831 -23.99 46.12 -12.39
C MET A 831 -23.68 47.62 -12.40
N LEU A 832 -22.70 48.02 -13.22
CA LEU A 832 -22.82 49.30 -13.91
C LEU A 832 -23.71 49.01 -15.11
N LEU A 833 -24.94 49.53 -15.06
CA LEU A 833 -25.88 49.61 -16.17
C LEU A 833 -25.14 49.91 -17.48
N ASN A 834 -25.04 48.92 -18.37
CA ASN A 834 -25.35 49.07 -19.78
C ASN A 834 -25.19 47.72 -20.51
N HIS A 835 -26.32 47.28 -21.08
CA HIS A 835 -26.46 46.27 -22.15
C HIS A 835 -26.54 44.80 -21.73
N CYS A 836 -27.67 44.44 -21.10
CA CYS A 836 -28.33 43.18 -21.45
C CYS A 836 -28.96 43.32 -22.85
N LYS A 837 -28.45 42.57 -23.84
CA LYS A 837 -29.17 42.09 -25.04
C LYS A 837 -28.80 40.61 -25.12
N ARG A 838 -29.67 39.65 -24.80
CA ARG A 838 -30.94 39.19 -25.42
C ARG A 838 -30.68 37.80 -26.05
N PRO A 839 -31.70 36.94 -26.19
CA PRO A 839 -32.76 36.55 -25.27
C PRO A 839 -32.47 35.24 -24.54
#